data_AF-A0AAV5AM10-F1
#
_entry.id   AF-A0AAV5AM10-F1
#
_cell.length_a   1.000
_cell.length_b   1.000
_cell.length_c   1.000
_cell.angle_alpha   90.00
_cell.angle_beta   90.00
_cell.angle_gamma   90.00
#
_symmetry.space_group_name_H-M   'P 1'
#
loop_
_entity.id
_entity.type
_entity.pdbx_description
1 polymer ?
#
loop_
_entity_poly.entity_id
_entity_poly.type
_entity_poly.pdbx_seq_one_letter_code
_entity_poly.pdbx_strand_id
1 'polypeptide(L)'
;MSSLNYAIVDAFTQVPFKGNGAAVVVLDSNSQFKDELLQAIAAEFNLSETAFTTPINKDEGKFFLRWFTPKVEVGLCGHATLATAHVLFSNRKSIGLADNINRLEFQTKKAGILTAQLLGDGRIELDFPAGDIISIHSGETQERIVTAIKEAFHPTPPAIKFIGDGKKIYDDYLLVEIDPNYDLQGASVNTDAFKILASAHQIIVVSQSATGNEDFKSRVFAPATGVQEDPVTGSAHSFMASYWQKAFGKDQGTEIRGQQVSLRSGDVGVVVHGDMCKLRGHATLAAKGEFFYPSRLGFYAANVQVGLGNYTLIVDSGSAYTWVGANLSNPYLPSPESIATGENVSVPYGSGNFTGFKFIDTVVIDNIVIKHQQIGVANLSFGFEGVDGILGIGPPDRTFNTTGTDPFILVPTVTDEMLMQGIIDVNITGVALSPLTTPDFELNGEVTFGGIDPTKFIGNLTFVPTTDKPPASTFWGIEQSVTIGDSHTVVIPPGTPGIMDTAEEIYNVTIEGTTLLFLATPFLNTILNVTGAVFNDTLGIYQVDSLDSLQSLFYNIGGVSNKNPFLKSALYDLTLTLLPKTIFELTPNAQIFPPQFNILIGGQEGVFYLLFADLGDEADIPAGPGMMRHYVTYDGTRKVVGVAQTKNTFT
;
A
#
# COMPACT_ATOMS: atom_id res chain seq x y z
N MET A 1 -7.13 -3.08 -7.37
CA MET A 1 -6.90 -3.89 -6.15
C MET A 1 -5.85 -4.93 -6.47
N SER A 2 -4.74 -4.93 -5.73
CA SER A 2 -3.72 -6.00 -5.85
C SER A 2 -4.03 -7.15 -4.89
N SER A 3 -3.45 -8.33 -5.17
CA SER A 3 -3.51 -9.49 -4.29
C SER A 3 -2.12 -9.97 -3.88
N LEU A 4 -2.05 -10.61 -2.70
CA LEU A 4 -0.88 -11.36 -2.22
C LEU A 4 -1.31 -12.78 -1.88
N ASN A 5 -0.52 -13.76 -2.31
CA ASN A 5 -0.72 -15.13 -1.87
C ASN A 5 -0.28 -15.28 -0.40
N TYR A 6 -1.14 -15.90 0.41
CA TYR A 6 -0.85 -16.20 1.80
C TYR A 6 -1.07 -17.68 2.13
N ALA A 7 -0.41 -18.12 3.19
CA ALA A 7 -0.67 -19.38 3.87
C ALA A 7 -0.84 -19.13 5.37
N ILE A 8 -1.86 -19.73 5.98
CA ILE A 8 -1.99 -19.84 7.44
C ILE A 8 -1.44 -21.21 7.83
N VAL A 9 -0.43 -21.21 8.69
CA VAL A 9 0.30 -22.40 9.09
C VAL A 9 0.29 -22.51 10.60
N ASP A 10 -0.01 -23.71 11.08
CA ASP A 10 0.05 -24.06 12.48
C ASP A 10 1.41 -24.70 12.78
N ALA A 11 2.26 -24.00 13.52
CA ALA A 11 3.60 -24.45 13.91
C ALA A 11 3.57 -25.26 15.21
N PHE A 12 4.56 -26.14 15.38
CA PHE A 12 4.69 -27.12 16.47
C PHE A 12 3.55 -28.15 16.53
N THR A 13 2.98 -28.48 15.37
CA THR A 13 1.93 -29.50 15.24
C THR A 13 1.92 -30.09 13.82
N GLN A 14 1.33 -31.27 13.69
CA GLN A 14 0.96 -31.88 12.40
C GLN A 14 -0.55 -31.79 12.11
N VAL A 15 -1.35 -31.38 13.10
CA VAL A 15 -2.81 -31.34 13.04
C VAL A 15 -3.26 -29.88 12.95
N PRO A 16 -4.05 -29.49 11.94
CA PRO A 16 -4.64 -28.16 11.85
C PRO A 16 -5.45 -27.81 13.10
N PHE A 17 -5.51 -26.52 13.43
CA PHE A 17 -6.17 -25.94 14.61
C PHE A 17 -5.49 -26.27 15.96
N LYS A 18 -4.33 -26.95 15.92
CA LYS A 18 -3.41 -27.10 17.06
C LYS A 18 -2.19 -26.22 16.87
N GLY A 19 -1.21 -26.25 17.77
CA GLY A 19 0.01 -25.47 17.61
C GLY A 19 -0.20 -23.95 17.71
N ASN A 20 0.79 -23.19 17.24
CA ASN A 20 0.71 -21.73 17.14
C ASN A 20 0.55 -21.30 15.67
N GLY A 21 -0.52 -20.56 15.39
CA GLY A 21 -0.89 -20.16 14.03
C GLY A 21 -0.15 -18.89 13.59
N ALA A 22 0.41 -18.91 12.39
CA ALA A 22 1.00 -17.74 11.75
C ALA A 22 0.53 -17.62 10.31
N ALA A 23 0.30 -16.37 9.87
CA ALA A 23 0.17 -16.07 8.45
C ALA A 23 1.58 -15.94 7.85
N VAL A 24 1.76 -16.43 6.63
CA VAL A 24 3.00 -16.34 5.87
C VAL A 24 2.69 -15.82 4.49
N VAL A 25 3.34 -14.73 4.12
CA VAL A 25 3.25 -14.09 2.80
C VAL A 25 4.63 -14.12 2.16
N VAL A 26 4.74 -14.79 1.01
CA VAL A 26 5.97 -14.83 0.21
C VAL A 26 5.88 -13.73 -0.84
N LEU A 27 6.78 -12.75 -0.74
CA LEU A 27 6.83 -11.57 -1.61
C LEU A 27 7.83 -11.78 -2.75
N ASP A 28 7.65 -11.06 -3.85
CA ASP A 28 8.63 -11.07 -4.94
C ASP A 28 9.88 -10.27 -4.56
N SER A 29 11.02 -10.62 -5.16
CA SER A 29 12.32 -10.00 -4.86
C SER A 29 12.37 -8.49 -5.11
N ASN A 30 11.48 -7.99 -5.98
CA ASN A 30 11.40 -6.58 -6.35
C ASN A 30 10.31 -5.83 -5.56
N SER A 31 9.53 -6.52 -4.75
CA SER A 31 8.43 -5.90 -4.01
C SER A 31 8.94 -4.96 -2.92
N GLN A 32 8.63 -3.68 -3.02
CA GLN A 32 8.91 -2.69 -1.98
C GLN A 32 7.61 -2.28 -1.28
N PHE A 33 7.26 -3.02 -0.23
CA PHE A 33 6.12 -2.69 0.62
C PHE A 33 6.53 -1.75 1.76
N LYS A 34 5.75 -0.69 1.97
CA LYS A 34 5.91 0.19 3.13
C LYS A 34 5.52 -0.53 4.42
N ASP A 35 6.15 -0.16 5.52
CA ASP A 35 5.93 -0.78 6.85
C ASP A 35 4.48 -0.66 7.29
N GLU A 36 3.81 0.45 6.96
CA GLU A 36 2.41 0.71 7.30
C GLU A 36 1.46 -0.29 6.64
N LEU A 37 1.70 -0.63 5.37
CA LEU A 37 0.89 -1.60 4.64
C LEU A 37 1.10 -3.02 5.18
N LEU A 38 2.35 -3.42 5.42
CA LEU A 38 2.66 -4.72 6.04
C LEU A 38 1.99 -4.85 7.43
N GLN A 39 2.00 -3.77 8.20
CA GLN A 39 1.34 -3.70 9.51
C GLN A 39 -0.19 -3.80 9.40
N ALA A 40 -0.81 -3.15 8.41
CA ALA A 40 -2.24 -3.23 8.14
C ALA A 40 -2.66 -4.64 7.72
N ILE A 41 -1.89 -5.28 6.83
CA ILE A 41 -2.11 -6.69 6.42
C ILE A 41 -2.02 -7.61 7.65
N ALA A 42 -1.01 -7.44 8.50
CA ALA A 42 -0.87 -8.22 9.71
C ALA A 42 -2.03 -8.03 10.70
N ALA A 43 -2.56 -6.80 10.78
CA ALA A 43 -3.74 -6.49 11.59
C ALA A 43 -5.01 -7.18 11.07
N GLU A 44 -5.19 -7.25 9.75
CA GLU A 44 -6.33 -7.91 9.11
C GLU A 44 -6.32 -9.43 9.35
N PHE A 45 -5.15 -10.08 9.29
CA PHE A 45 -5.04 -11.51 9.64
C PHE A 45 -5.38 -11.79 11.10
N ASN A 46 -5.07 -10.86 12.00
CA ASN A 46 -5.32 -10.97 13.44
C ASN A 46 -4.86 -12.30 14.08
N LEU A 47 -3.74 -12.84 13.59
CA LEU A 47 -3.03 -13.98 14.19
C LEU A 47 -1.93 -13.50 15.14
N SER A 48 -1.28 -14.43 15.85
CA SER A 48 -0.13 -14.13 16.71
C SER A 48 0.89 -13.29 15.93
N GLU A 49 1.28 -13.79 14.75
CA GLU A 49 2.20 -13.11 13.84
C GLU A 49 1.84 -13.36 12.37
N THR A 50 2.13 -12.35 11.56
CA THR A 50 2.22 -12.43 10.10
C THR A 50 3.70 -12.30 9.71
N ALA A 51 4.22 -13.31 9.02
CA ALA A 51 5.56 -13.34 8.47
C ALA A 51 5.56 -12.91 7.01
N PHE A 52 6.42 -11.95 6.68
CA PHE A 52 6.67 -11.54 5.29
C PHE A 52 8.08 -11.98 4.91
N THR A 53 8.20 -12.77 3.86
CA THR A 53 9.49 -13.29 3.39
C THR A 53 9.75 -12.90 1.93
N THR A 54 10.95 -12.43 1.64
CA THR A 54 11.38 -12.02 0.29
C THR A 54 12.63 -12.80 -0.12
N PRO A 55 12.71 -13.39 -1.32
CA PRO A 55 13.93 -14.04 -1.80
C PRO A 55 15.10 -13.07 -1.92
N ILE A 56 16.27 -13.45 -1.41
CA ILE A 56 17.55 -12.75 -1.66
C ILE A 56 18.35 -13.52 -2.71
N ASN A 57 18.56 -14.81 -2.49
CA ASN A 57 19.20 -15.72 -3.42
C ASN A 57 18.64 -17.13 -3.20
N LYS A 58 17.76 -17.57 -4.11
CA LYS A 58 17.05 -18.86 -4.01
C LYS A 58 17.99 -20.05 -4.19
N ASP A 59 19.02 -19.92 -5.02
CA ASP A 59 20.01 -21.00 -5.28
C ASP A 59 20.86 -21.31 -4.04
N GLU A 60 20.95 -20.36 -3.11
CA GLU A 60 21.64 -20.51 -1.83
C GLU A 60 20.67 -20.68 -0.63
N GLY A 61 19.36 -20.72 -0.87
CA GLY A 61 18.35 -20.79 0.19
C GLY A 61 18.30 -19.54 1.08
N LYS A 62 18.64 -18.36 0.55
CA LYS A 62 18.72 -17.09 1.31
C LYS A 62 17.50 -16.20 1.07
N PHE A 63 16.90 -15.76 2.17
CA PHE A 63 15.68 -14.96 2.19
C PHE A 63 15.80 -13.82 3.21
N PHE A 64 15.06 -12.75 3.00
CA PHE A 64 14.77 -11.74 4.01
C PHE A 64 13.48 -12.10 4.73
N LEU A 65 13.40 -11.88 6.05
CA LEU A 65 12.24 -12.23 6.86
C LEU A 65 11.92 -11.14 7.89
N ARG A 66 10.64 -10.82 7.99
CA ARG A 66 10.05 -9.87 8.95
C ARG A 66 8.81 -10.48 9.61
N TRP A 67 8.50 -10.04 10.82
CA TRP A 67 7.32 -10.50 11.56
C TRP A 67 6.56 -9.35 12.16
N PHE A 68 5.25 -9.38 12.00
CA PHE A 68 4.34 -8.35 12.50
C PHE A 68 3.26 -9.03 13.34
N THR A 69 3.09 -8.57 14.56
CA THR A 69 1.83 -8.75 15.28
C THR A 69 0.78 -7.81 14.67
N PRO A 70 -0.50 -7.88 15.06
CA PRO A 70 -1.51 -6.92 14.62
C PRO A 70 -1.22 -5.45 14.97
N LYS A 71 -0.24 -5.18 15.84
CA LYS A 71 0.04 -3.82 16.34
C LYS A 71 1.47 -3.33 16.10
N VAL A 72 2.44 -4.24 15.96
CA VAL A 72 3.86 -3.87 15.87
C VAL A 72 4.71 -4.94 15.19
N GLU A 73 5.78 -4.51 14.52
CA GLU A 73 6.88 -5.37 14.05
C GLU A 73 7.72 -5.89 15.23
N VAL A 74 7.84 -7.21 15.36
CA VAL A 74 8.62 -7.86 16.42
C VAL A 74 10.04 -8.20 15.96
N GLY A 75 11.00 -8.17 16.88
CA GLY A 75 12.42 -8.35 16.55
C GLY A 75 12.85 -9.79 16.28
N LEU A 76 12.11 -10.77 16.80
CA LEU A 76 12.39 -12.19 16.69
C LEU A 76 11.09 -12.98 16.93
N CYS A 77 10.77 -13.96 16.09
CA CYS A 77 9.64 -14.86 16.31
C CYS A 77 9.95 -16.28 15.85
N GLY A 78 9.90 -17.26 16.77
CA GLY A 78 10.25 -18.65 16.46
C GLY A 78 9.21 -19.39 15.63
N HIS A 79 7.94 -19.38 16.04
CA HIS A 79 6.91 -20.19 15.39
C HIS A 79 6.60 -19.68 13.97
N ALA A 80 6.57 -18.36 13.76
CA ALA A 80 6.38 -17.77 12.43
C ALA A 80 7.59 -18.00 11.51
N THR A 81 8.81 -18.10 12.06
CA THR A 81 9.99 -18.56 11.30
C THR A 81 9.84 -20.02 10.88
N LEU A 82 9.41 -20.89 11.79
CA LEU A 82 9.16 -22.31 11.49
C LEU A 82 8.08 -22.47 10.42
N ALA A 83 6.98 -21.72 10.56
CA ALA A 83 5.90 -21.66 9.58
C ALA A 83 6.40 -21.18 8.20
N THR A 84 7.22 -20.13 8.17
CA THR A 84 7.82 -19.62 6.93
C THR A 84 8.68 -20.68 6.24
N ALA A 85 9.56 -21.35 7.00
CA ALA A 85 10.38 -22.43 6.46
C ALA A 85 9.51 -23.59 5.92
N HIS A 86 8.42 -23.93 6.61
CA HIS A 86 7.46 -24.94 6.14
C HIS A 86 6.83 -24.56 4.80
N VAL A 87 6.38 -23.31 4.66
CA VAL A 87 5.82 -22.80 3.39
C VAL A 87 6.86 -22.87 2.27
N LEU A 88 8.08 -22.40 2.51
CA LEU A 88 9.13 -22.38 1.49
C LEU A 88 9.54 -23.80 1.06
N PHE A 89 9.69 -24.73 2.00
CA PHE A 89 10.01 -26.13 1.66
C PHE A 89 8.87 -26.84 0.94
N SER A 90 7.62 -26.62 1.37
CA SER A 90 6.43 -27.25 0.79
C SER A 90 6.12 -26.71 -0.62
N ASN A 91 6.39 -25.42 -0.84
CA ASN A 91 6.16 -24.74 -2.11
C ASN A 91 7.42 -24.62 -2.99
N ARG A 92 8.47 -25.41 -2.71
CA ARG A 92 9.78 -25.31 -3.38
C ARG A 92 9.71 -25.16 -4.90
N LYS A 93 8.85 -25.93 -5.56
CA LYS A 93 8.69 -25.89 -7.03
C LYS A 93 8.12 -24.56 -7.51
N SER A 94 7.08 -24.04 -6.86
CA SER A 94 6.43 -22.80 -7.29
C SER A 94 7.30 -21.58 -7.01
N ILE A 95 8.17 -21.64 -6.00
CA ILE A 95 9.10 -20.54 -5.69
C ILE A 95 10.44 -20.67 -6.40
N GLY A 96 10.72 -21.76 -7.12
CA GLY A 96 12.01 -22.00 -7.78
C GLY A 96 13.16 -22.32 -6.82
N LEU A 97 12.89 -22.99 -5.70
CA LEU A 97 13.89 -23.49 -4.76
C LEU A 97 14.37 -24.89 -5.19
N ALA A 98 15.67 -25.06 -5.40
CA ALA A 98 16.24 -26.32 -5.88
C ALA A 98 16.08 -27.48 -4.88
N ASP A 99 15.95 -28.70 -5.40
CA ASP A 99 15.57 -29.85 -4.57
C ASP A 99 16.60 -30.23 -3.49
N ASN A 100 17.87 -29.93 -3.73
CA ASN A 100 18.97 -30.15 -2.80
C ASN A 100 19.04 -29.11 -1.66
N ILE A 101 18.25 -28.03 -1.73
CA ILE A 101 18.21 -27.02 -0.65
C ILE A 101 17.29 -27.53 0.46
N ASN A 102 17.92 -27.94 1.56
CA ASN A 102 17.28 -28.37 2.80
C ASN A 102 17.58 -27.42 3.98
N ARG A 103 18.38 -26.38 3.75
CA ARG A 103 18.72 -25.34 4.72
C ARG A 103 18.36 -23.97 4.16
N LEU A 104 17.68 -23.17 4.96
CA LEU A 104 17.32 -21.79 4.67
C LEU A 104 18.06 -20.85 5.62
N GLU A 105 18.48 -19.70 5.09
CA GLU A 105 19.01 -18.59 5.87
C GLU A 105 18.08 -17.40 5.73
N PHE A 106 17.61 -16.88 6.86
CA PHE A 106 16.76 -15.71 6.95
C PHE A 106 17.55 -14.54 7.48
N GLN A 107 17.84 -13.56 6.64
CA GLN A 107 18.31 -12.26 7.08
C GLN A 107 17.12 -11.48 7.67
N THR A 108 17.30 -10.93 8.86
CA THR A 108 16.23 -10.25 9.60
C THR A 108 16.65 -8.83 9.96
N LYS A 109 15.69 -7.95 10.24
CA LYS A 109 15.95 -6.54 10.55
C LYS A 109 16.68 -6.34 11.89
N LYS A 110 16.42 -7.19 12.90
CA LYS A 110 16.92 -7.01 14.28
C LYS A 110 17.68 -8.22 14.85
N ALA A 111 17.32 -9.44 14.48
CA ALA A 111 17.90 -10.66 15.06
C ALA A 111 19.14 -11.21 14.32
N GLY A 112 19.59 -10.53 13.25
CA GLY A 112 20.66 -11.03 12.40
C GLY A 112 20.19 -12.16 11.48
N ILE A 113 21.04 -13.17 11.26
CA ILE A 113 20.72 -14.31 10.40
C ILE A 113 20.16 -15.46 11.25
N LEU A 114 18.96 -15.91 10.92
CA LEU A 114 18.37 -17.13 11.46
C LEU A 114 18.46 -18.27 10.44
N THR A 115 18.50 -19.50 10.93
CA THR A 115 18.69 -20.69 10.10
C THR A 115 17.56 -21.68 10.35
N ALA A 116 17.07 -22.29 9.27
CA ALA A 116 16.07 -23.34 9.32
C ALA A 116 16.51 -24.55 8.50
N GLN A 117 16.57 -25.71 9.12
CA GLN A 117 16.97 -26.97 8.49
C GLN A 117 15.79 -27.94 8.46
N LEU A 118 15.44 -28.44 7.27
CA LEU A 118 14.51 -29.55 7.13
C LEU A 118 15.21 -30.86 7.50
N LEU A 119 14.67 -31.58 8.48
CA LEU A 119 15.16 -32.87 8.95
C LEU A 119 14.49 -34.03 8.20
N GLY A 120 15.13 -35.20 8.24
CA GLY A 120 14.65 -36.40 7.53
C GLY A 120 13.33 -36.98 8.06
N ASP A 121 12.92 -36.59 9.28
CA ASP A 121 11.63 -36.95 9.87
C ASP A 121 10.51 -35.92 9.57
N GLY A 122 10.80 -34.89 8.78
CA GLY A 122 9.86 -33.83 8.41
C GLY A 122 9.73 -32.72 9.45
N ARG A 123 10.51 -32.72 10.53
CA ARG A 123 10.62 -31.55 11.42
C ARG A 123 11.51 -30.48 10.81
N ILE A 124 11.27 -29.25 11.22
CA ILE A 124 12.14 -28.10 10.94
C ILE A 124 12.90 -27.76 12.21
N GLU A 125 14.22 -27.62 12.07
CA GLU A 125 15.15 -27.25 13.13
C GLU A 125 15.58 -25.78 12.98
N LEU A 126 15.40 -24.98 14.03
CA LEU A 126 15.82 -23.59 14.13
C LEU A 126 16.95 -23.42 15.15
N ASP A 127 17.84 -22.46 14.93
CA ASP A 127 18.87 -22.05 15.89
C ASP A 127 18.36 -20.95 16.83
N PHE A 128 18.39 -21.19 18.15
CA PHE A 128 18.00 -20.25 19.19
C PHE A 128 19.00 -20.23 20.35
N PRO A 129 19.17 -19.11 21.07
CA PRO A 129 19.99 -19.11 22.27
C PRO A 129 19.40 -20.02 23.36
N ALA A 130 20.24 -20.65 24.16
CA ALA A 130 19.80 -21.47 25.28
C ALA A 130 19.48 -20.59 26.50
N GLY A 131 18.48 -20.97 27.29
CA GLY A 131 18.13 -20.24 28.50
C GLY A 131 19.14 -20.38 29.64
N ASP A 132 19.24 -19.33 30.44
CA ASP A 132 19.92 -19.30 31.74
C ASP A 132 18.93 -18.92 32.84
N ILE A 133 18.80 -19.77 33.86
CA ILE A 133 17.77 -19.67 34.90
C ILE A 133 18.44 -19.54 36.26
N ILE A 134 18.12 -18.46 36.97
CA ILE A 134 18.56 -18.24 38.35
C ILE A 134 17.40 -18.52 39.30
N SER A 135 17.66 -19.40 40.27
CA SER A 135 16.66 -19.79 41.26
C SER A 135 16.29 -18.63 42.20
N ILE A 136 14.99 -18.51 42.49
CA ILE A 136 14.44 -17.60 43.50
C ILE A 136 14.06 -18.43 44.74
N HIS A 137 14.76 -18.22 45.86
CA HIS A 137 14.63 -19.06 47.06
C HIS A 137 13.93 -18.40 48.25
N SER A 138 13.84 -17.06 48.29
CA SER A 138 13.24 -16.31 49.41
C SER A 138 12.99 -14.85 49.04
N GLY A 139 12.02 -14.21 49.69
CA GLY A 139 11.81 -12.75 49.63
C GLY A 139 10.48 -12.34 48.99
N GLU A 140 10.22 -11.03 48.96
CA GLU A 140 8.96 -10.43 48.50
C GLU A 140 8.58 -10.87 47.07
N THR A 141 9.56 -10.98 46.17
CA THR A 141 9.33 -11.47 44.81
C THR A 141 8.77 -12.89 44.79
N GLN A 142 9.32 -13.80 45.61
CA GLN A 142 8.83 -15.16 45.71
C GLN A 142 7.41 -15.20 46.26
N GLU A 143 7.13 -14.42 47.31
CA GLU A 143 5.79 -14.35 47.92
C GLU A 143 4.73 -13.85 46.94
N ARG A 144 5.06 -12.85 46.12
CA ARG A 144 4.19 -12.37 45.03
C ARG A 144 3.92 -13.46 43.98
N ILE A 145 4.96 -14.19 43.56
CA ILE A 145 4.83 -15.28 42.59
C ILE A 145 3.95 -16.40 43.14
N VAL A 146 4.18 -16.81 44.39
CA VAL A 146 3.36 -17.82 45.07
C VAL A 146 1.90 -17.37 45.18
N THR A 147 1.67 -16.10 45.48
CA THR A 147 0.31 -15.52 45.56
C THR A 147 -0.37 -15.52 44.20
N ALA A 148 0.31 -15.06 43.16
CA ALA A 148 -0.22 -15.04 41.79
C ALA A 148 -0.58 -16.44 41.29
N ILE A 149 0.27 -17.46 41.53
CA ILE A 149 -0.01 -18.85 41.15
C ILE A 149 -1.20 -19.41 41.94
N LYS A 150 -1.31 -19.10 43.24
CA LYS A 150 -2.45 -19.54 44.06
C LYS A 150 -3.77 -18.97 43.55
N GLU A 151 -3.79 -17.69 43.22
CA GLU A 151 -4.97 -17.00 42.70
C GLU A 151 -5.30 -17.44 41.27
N ALA A 152 -4.28 -17.61 40.41
CA ALA A 152 -4.45 -18.02 39.02
C ALA A 152 -5.06 -19.42 38.90
N PHE A 153 -4.66 -20.37 39.75
CA PHE A 153 -5.09 -21.77 39.70
C PHE A 153 -6.17 -22.13 40.76
N HIS A 154 -6.87 -21.15 41.33
CA HIS A 154 -7.96 -21.37 42.28
C HIS A 154 -9.14 -22.13 41.63
N PRO A 155 -9.86 -23.04 42.33
CA PRO A 155 -9.80 -23.37 43.77
C PRO A 155 -8.75 -24.40 44.17
N THR A 156 -8.07 -25.01 43.21
CA THR A 156 -7.12 -26.10 43.46
C THR A 156 -5.72 -25.67 43.00
N PRO A 157 -5.03 -24.79 43.76
CA PRO A 157 -3.71 -24.31 43.36
C PRO A 157 -2.67 -25.43 43.48
N PRO A 158 -1.71 -25.53 42.55
CA PRO A 158 -0.66 -26.53 42.61
C PRO A 158 0.36 -26.25 43.72
N ALA A 159 1.01 -27.30 44.21
CA ALA A 159 2.23 -27.14 44.99
C ALA A 159 3.39 -26.70 44.06
N ILE A 160 4.09 -25.63 44.44
CA ILE A 160 5.25 -25.11 43.69
C ILE A 160 6.50 -25.83 44.16
N LYS A 161 7.27 -26.37 43.22
CA LYS A 161 8.55 -27.06 43.45
C LYS A 161 9.76 -26.16 43.24
N PHE A 162 9.69 -25.29 42.23
CA PHE A 162 10.81 -24.42 41.86
C PHE A 162 10.29 -23.12 41.23
N ILE A 163 11.02 -22.03 41.47
CA ILE A 163 10.80 -20.73 40.85
C ILE A 163 12.15 -20.26 40.31
N GLY A 164 12.18 -19.90 39.03
CA GLY A 164 13.39 -19.45 38.37
C GLY A 164 13.15 -18.23 37.51
N ASP A 165 14.08 -17.29 37.56
CA ASP A 165 14.06 -16.06 36.79
C ASP A 165 15.07 -16.14 35.65
N GLY A 166 14.68 -15.71 34.46
CA GLY A 166 15.52 -15.71 33.30
C GLY A 166 16.53 -14.58 33.27
N LYS A 167 17.53 -14.72 32.40
CA LYS A 167 18.64 -13.77 32.24
C LYS A 167 18.93 -13.53 30.77
N LYS A 168 19.72 -12.47 30.50
CA LYS A 168 20.14 -12.05 29.16
C LYS A 168 18.89 -11.75 28.31
N ILE A 169 18.69 -12.46 27.20
CA ILE A 169 17.57 -12.25 26.29
C ILE A 169 16.23 -12.78 26.83
N TYR A 170 16.26 -13.46 27.98
CA TYR A 170 15.11 -14.03 28.67
C TYR A 170 14.88 -13.33 30.02
N ASP A 171 15.33 -12.09 30.19
CA ASP A 171 15.20 -11.35 31.45
C ASP A 171 13.75 -11.03 31.83
N ASP A 172 12.82 -11.19 30.88
CA ASP A 172 11.38 -11.14 31.07
C ASP A 172 10.75 -12.54 31.25
N TYR A 173 11.51 -13.63 31.45
CA TYR A 173 10.95 -14.98 31.56
C TYR A 173 10.92 -15.47 33.02
N LEU A 174 9.74 -15.88 33.50
CA LEU A 174 9.56 -16.48 34.81
C LEU A 174 9.14 -17.94 34.69
N LEU A 175 9.96 -18.86 35.19
CA LEU A 175 9.65 -20.29 35.28
C LEU A 175 9.07 -20.65 36.65
N VAL A 176 7.95 -21.37 36.66
CA VAL A 176 7.36 -21.96 37.86
C VAL A 176 7.15 -23.46 37.63
N GLU A 177 7.97 -24.29 38.26
CA GLU A 177 7.74 -25.74 38.28
C GLU A 177 6.73 -26.09 39.38
N ILE A 178 5.72 -26.87 39.01
CA ILE A 178 4.69 -27.38 39.90
C ILE A 178 4.78 -28.89 40.08
N ASP A 179 4.01 -29.42 41.04
CA ASP A 179 3.88 -30.87 41.28
C ASP A 179 3.58 -31.63 39.96
N PRO A 180 4.36 -32.67 39.59
CA PRO A 180 4.11 -33.48 38.40
C PRO A 180 2.76 -34.20 38.39
N ASN A 181 2.12 -34.40 39.56
CA ASN A 181 0.81 -35.02 39.66
C ASN A 181 -0.35 -34.04 39.44
N TYR A 182 -0.05 -32.75 39.26
CA TYR A 182 -1.07 -31.74 38.97
C TYR A 182 -1.54 -31.81 37.51
N ASP A 183 -2.85 -31.77 37.29
CA ASP A 183 -3.43 -31.72 35.94
C ASP A 183 -3.32 -30.30 35.35
N LEU A 184 -2.11 -29.97 34.87
CA LEU A 184 -1.82 -28.66 34.26
C LEU A 184 -2.66 -28.39 33.01
N GLN A 185 -3.00 -29.44 32.25
CA GLN A 185 -3.76 -29.33 31.01
C GLN A 185 -5.25 -29.05 31.28
N GLY A 186 -5.84 -29.74 32.26
CA GLY A 186 -7.23 -29.56 32.65
C GLY A 186 -7.49 -28.33 33.54
N ALA A 187 -6.44 -27.65 34.02
CA ALA A 187 -6.57 -26.53 34.93
C ALA A 187 -7.20 -25.29 34.25
N SER A 188 -8.21 -24.71 34.90
CA SER A 188 -8.67 -23.35 34.59
C SER A 188 -7.71 -22.34 35.19
N VAL A 189 -7.33 -21.32 34.42
CA VAL A 189 -6.34 -20.32 34.83
C VAL A 189 -6.94 -18.92 34.72
N ASN A 190 -6.99 -18.21 35.85
CA ASN A 190 -7.31 -16.79 35.90
C ASN A 190 -6.05 -15.97 35.64
N THR A 191 -5.84 -15.58 34.40
CA THR A 191 -4.66 -14.82 33.95
C THR A 191 -4.58 -13.41 34.53
N ASP A 192 -5.68 -12.84 35.03
CA ASP A 192 -5.66 -11.54 35.70
C ASP A 192 -4.85 -11.57 37.01
N ALA A 193 -4.79 -12.72 37.68
CA ALA A 193 -3.99 -12.90 38.88
C ALA A 193 -2.49 -12.66 38.63
N PHE A 194 -2.03 -12.83 37.39
CA PHE A 194 -0.65 -12.58 37.01
C PHE A 194 -0.29 -11.09 36.89
N LYS A 195 -1.27 -10.17 36.87
CA LYS A 195 -1.01 -8.72 36.81
C LYS A 195 -0.23 -8.18 38.02
N ILE A 196 -0.24 -8.91 39.14
CA ILE A 196 0.56 -8.57 40.33
C ILE A 196 2.05 -8.82 40.11
N LEU A 197 2.43 -9.69 39.17
CA LEU A 197 3.80 -9.89 38.75
C LEU A 197 4.11 -8.76 37.76
N ALA A 198 5.20 -8.02 38.00
CA ALA A 198 5.50 -6.77 37.28
C ALA A 198 5.25 -6.85 35.76
N SER A 199 4.90 -5.72 35.15
CA SER A 199 4.29 -5.56 33.81
C SER A 199 5.10 -6.02 32.59
N ALA A 200 6.07 -6.92 32.73
CA ALA A 200 6.88 -7.40 31.62
C ALA A 200 7.09 -8.92 31.56
N HIS A 201 6.78 -9.71 32.60
CA HIS A 201 7.18 -11.12 32.58
C HIS A 201 6.25 -12.05 31.77
N GLN A 202 6.84 -12.91 30.95
CA GLN A 202 6.24 -14.14 30.42
C GLN A 202 6.30 -15.23 31.48
N ILE A 203 5.14 -15.71 31.91
CA ILE A 203 5.00 -16.67 33.02
C ILE A 203 4.83 -18.06 32.45
N ILE A 204 5.77 -18.94 32.78
CA ILE A 204 5.90 -20.28 32.21
C ILE A 204 5.71 -21.28 33.33
N VAL A 205 4.52 -21.89 33.37
CA VAL A 205 4.18 -22.91 34.36
C VAL A 205 4.49 -24.27 33.76
N VAL A 206 5.30 -25.07 34.45
CA VAL A 206 5.81 -26.35 33.94
C VAL A 206 5.64 -27.48 34.93
N SER A 207 5.47 -28.69 34.42
CA SER A 207 5.49 -29.91 35.22
C SER A 207 6.23 -31.01 34.49
N GLN A 208 6.96 -31.84 35.23
CA GLN A 208 7.55 -33.07 34.66
C GLN A 208 6.42 -33.99 34.21
N SER A 209 6.56 -34.62 33.03
CA SER A 209 5.54 -35.55 32.54
C SER A 209 5.65 -36.92 33.23
N ALA A 210 4.49 -37.54 33.44
CA ALA A 210 4.34 -38.89 33.96
C ALA A 210 4.15 -39.97 32.88
N THR A 211 3.97 -39.59 31.61
CA THR A 211 3.50 -40.50 30.53
C THR A 211 4.64 -41.08 29.67
N GLY A 212 5.84 -40.49 29.71
CA GLY A 212 7.03 -40.89 28.95
C GLY A 212 7.05 -40.50 27.47
N ASN A 213 5.94 -40.02 26.93
CA ASN A 213 5.84 -39.54 25.53
C ASN A 213 6.57 -38.20 25.34
N GLU A 214 6.45 -37.34 26.33
CA GLU A 214 7.16 -36.08 26.50
C GLU A 214 7.94 -36.09 27.83
N ASP A 215 8.94 -35.24 27.98
CA ASP A 215 9.71 -35.11 29.23
C ASP A 215 9.02 -34.13 30.21
N PHE A 216 8.36 -33.09 29.69
CA PHE A 216 7.64 -32.10 30.49
C PHE A 216 6.44 -31.50 29.76
N LYS A 217 5.52 -30.93 30.53
CA LYS A 217 4.38 -30.14 30.07
C LYS A 217 4.56 -28.68 30.45
N SER A 218 4.07 -27.76 29.62
CA SER A 218 4.16 -26.32 29.85
C SER A 218 2.86 -25.58 29.51
N ARG A 219 2.66 -24.42 30.14
CA ARG A 219 1.70 -23.38 29.73
C ARG A 219 2.37 -22.02 29.87
N VAL A 220 2.11 -21.11 28.92
CA VAL A 220 2.82 -19.82 28.82
C VAL A 220 1.80 -18.68 28.78
N PHE A 221 1.94 -17.75 29.71
CA PHE A 221 1.03 -16.62 29.90
C PHE A 221 1.80 -15.31 29.82
N ALA A 222 1.31 -14.33 29.04
CA ALA A 222 1.93 -13.01 28.92
C ALA A 222 0.86 -11.88 28.96
N PRO A 223 0.01 -11.83 29.99
CA PRO A 223 -1.12 -10.89 30.03
C PRO A 223 -0.67 -9.43 30.01
N ALA A 224 0.55 -9.13 30.46
CA ALA A 224 1.13 -7.79 30.42
C ALA A 224 1.39 -7.27 29.00
N THR A 225 1.57 -8.17 28.02
CA THR A 225 1.69 -7.83 26.59
C THR A 225 0.39 -8.04 25.82
N GLY A 226 -0.72 -8.31 26.53
CA GLY A 226 -2.05 -8.52 25.95
C GLY A 226 -2.32 -9.97 25.51
N VAL A 227 -1.39 -10.90 25.74
CA VAL A 227 -1.55 -12.32 25.40
C VAL A 227 -1.93 -13.09 26.65
N GLN A 228 -3.21 -13.43 26.80
CA GLN A 228 -3.69 -14.15 27.99
C GLN A 228 -2.96 -15.49 28.15
N GLU A 229 -2.96 -16.30 27.10
CA GLU A 229 -2.19 -17.54 27.00
C GLU A 229 -1.72 -17.71 25.55
N ASP A 230 -0.43 -17.97 25.36
CA ASP A 230 0.14 -18.24 24.04
C ASP A 230 -0.10 -19.71 23.67
N PRO A 231 -0.56 -20.05 22.45
CA PRO A 231 -0.81 -21.43 22.06
C PRO A 231 0.40 -22.36 22.18
N VAL A 232 1.53 -22.01 21.56
CA VAL A 232 2.82 -22.73 21.67
C VAL A 232 3.99 -21.77 21.50
N THR A 233 4.87 -21.73 22.50
CA THR A 233 5.94 -20.72 22.57
C THR A 233 7.31 -21.35 22.42
N GLY A 234 7.89 -21.27 21.22
CA GLY A 234 9.20 -21.87 20.91
C GLY A 234 10.37 -21.28 21.72
N SER A 235 10.36 -19.97 21.95
CA SER A 235 11.38 -19.29 22.78
C SER A 235 11.33 -19.74 24.24
N ALA A 236 10.13 -19.95 24.81
CA ALA A 236 9.97 -20.51 26.15
C ALA A 236 10.56 -21.91 26.26
N HIS A 237 10.41 -22.74 25.23
CA HIS A 237 11.02 -24.08 25.18
C HIS A 237 12.55 -24.01 25.11
N SER A 238 13.09 -23.07 24.35
CA SER A 238 14.54 -22.79 24.30
C SER A 238 15.07 -22.34 25.66
N PHE A 239 14.30 -21.50 26.36
CA PHE A 239 14.59 -21.02 27.71
C PHE A 239 14.63 -22.17 28.74
N MET A 240 13.59 -23.02 28.78
CA MET A 240 13.49 -24.09 29.78
C MET A 240 14.30 -25.35 29.44
N ALA A 241 14.84 -25.48 28.22
CA ALA A 241 15.60 -26.66 27.82
C ALA A 241 16.83 -26.90 28.70
N SER A 242 17.64 -25.87 28.98
CA SER A 242 18.82 -25.99 29.85
C SER A 242 18.47 -26.42 31.28
N TYR A 243 17.31 -25.97 31.77
CA TYR A 243 16.79 -26.36 33.09
C TYR A 243 16.47 -27.85 33.12
N TRP A 244 15.65 -28.32 32.18
CA TRP A 244 15.25 -29.71 32.09
C TRP A 244 16.41 -30.64 31.76
N GLN A 245 17.37 -30.20 30.94
CA GLN A 245 18.59 -30.96 30.66
C GLN A 245 19.31 -31.34 31.96
N LYS A 246 19.55 -30.34 32.82
CA LYS A 246 20.25 -30.51 34.10
C LYS A 246 19.40 -31.29 35.08
N ALA A 247 18.11 -30.98 35.19
CA ALA A 247 17.18 -31.65 36.10
C ALA A 247 17.06 -33.15 35.79
N PHE A 248 17.12 -33.54 34.51
CA PHE A 248 17.07 -34.94 34.08
C PHE A 248 18.44 -35.61 33.95
N GLY A 249 19.54 -34.87 34.14
CA GLY A 249 20.89 -35.40 33.95
C GLY A 249 21.17 -35.87 32.51
N LYS A 250 20.55 -35.23 31.50
CA LYS A 250 20.73 -35.58 30.09
C LYS A 250 22.03 -34.98 29.53
N ASP A 251 22.75 -35.76 28.73
CA ASP A 251 23.96 -35.28 28.03
C ASP A 251 23.63 -34.16 27.03
N GLN A 252 24.61 -33.28 26.75
CA GLN A 252 24.50 -32.33 25.64
C GLN A 252 24.27 -33.06 24.32
N GLY A 253 23.42 -32.48 23.46
CA GLY A 253 22.99 -33.15 22.23
C GLY A 253 21.81 -34.12 22.39
N THR A 254 21.36 -34.41 23.61
CA THR A 254 20.13 -35.18 23.84
C THR A 254 18.90 -34.29 23.64
N GLU A 255 17.90 -34.80 22.90
CA GLU A 255 16.64 -34.09 22.72
C GLU A 255 15.78 -34.11 23.99
N ILE A 256 15.26 -32.92 24.32
CA ILE A 256 14.30 -32.68 25.38
C ILE A 256 12.97 -32.38 24.71
N ARG A 257 11.96 -33.18 25.02
CA ARG A 257 10.63 -33.16 24.40
C ARG A 257 9.68 -32.46 25.36
N GLY A 258 9.23 -31.26 24.99
CA GLY A 258 8.21 -30.52 25.71
C GLY A 258 6.87 -30.56 24.97
N GLN A 259 5.78 -30.62 25.73
CA GLN A 259 4.44 -30.39 25.21
C GLN A 259 3.82 -29.16 25.87
N GLN A 260 3.51 -28.12 25.09
CA GLN A 260 2.69 -27.02 25.61
C GLN A 260 1.24 -27.48 25.60
N VAL A 261 0.60 -27.49 26.77
CA VAL A 261 -0.76 -28.04 26.98
C VAL A 261 -1.81 -26.94 27.11
N SER A 262 -1.65 -25.88 26.31
CA SER A 262 -2.71 -24.88 26.07
C SER A 262 -3.91 -25.52 25.36
N LEU A 263 -4.98 -24.75 25.13
CA LEU A 263 -6.16 -25.21 24.39
C LEU A 263 -5.82 -25.80 23.01
N ARG A 264 -4.84 -25.21 22.30
CA ARG A 264 -4.43 -25.68 20.97
C ARG A 264 -3.41 -26.80 21.05
N SER A 265 -2.57 -26.81 22.09
CA SER A 265 -1.49 -27.78 22.34
C SER A 265 -0.43 -27.89 21.25
N GLY A 266 0.80 -28.26 21.58
CA GLY A 266 1.79 -28.61 20.57
C GLY A 266 3.09 -29.16 21.13
N ASP A 267 3.85 -29.80 20.25
CA ASP A 267 5.02 -30.58 20.61
C ASP A 267 6.30 -29.88 20.11
N VAL A 268 7.25 -29.72 21.02
CA VAL A 268 8.50 -28.99 20.77
C VAL A 268 9.67 -29.83 21.23
N GLY A 269 10.58 -30.14 20.31
CA GLY A 269 11.87 -30.74 20.62
C GLY A 269 12.94 -29.67 20.80
N VAL A 270 13.82 -29.83 21.77
CA VAL A 270 14.97 -28.94 21.95
C VAL A 270 16.24 -29.73 22.18
N VAL A 271 17.30 -29.41 21.46
CA VAL A 271 18.63 -29.98 21.68
C VAL A 271 19.59 -28.89 22.13
N VAL A 272 20.15 -29.00 23.34
CA VAL A 272 21.05 -27.99 23.93
C VAL A 272 22.51 -28.28 23.58
N HIS A 273 23.22 -27.25 23.12
CA HIS A 273 24.64 -27.24 22.79
C HIS A 273 25.32 -25.97 23.34
N GLY A 274 25.84 -26.04 24.55
CA GLY A 274 26.43 -24.87 25.22
C GLY A 274 25.41 -23.75 25.41
N ASP A 275 25.72 -22.55 24.90
CA ASP A 275 24.87 -21.35 24.99
C ASP A 275 23.81 -21.25 23.88
N MET A 276 23.72 -22.26 22.99
CA MET A 276 22.74 -22.33 21.91
C MET A 276 21.92 -23.61 22.01
N CYS A 277 20.77 -23.62 21.35
CA CYS A 277 19.92 -24.79 21.22
C CYS A 277 19.27 -24.87 19.84
N LYS A 278 18.93 -26.10 19.46
CA LYS A 278 18.20 -26.44 18.25
C LYS A 278 16.74 -26.66 18.60
N LEU A 279 15.87 -25.76 18.17
CA LEU A 279 14.43 -25.84 18.37
C LEU A 279 13.79 -26.60 17.20
N ARG A 280 13.06 -27.68 17.49
CA ARG A 280 12.51 -28.59 16.48
C ARG A 280 11.00 -28.71 16.59
N GLY A 281 10.32 -28.64 15.45
CA GLY A 281 8.88 -28.81 15.39
C GLY A 281 8.39 -29.18 14.00
N HIS A 282 7.18 -29.75 13.94
CA HIS A 282 6.42 -29.84 12.71
C HIS A 282 5.63 -28.56 12.46
N ALA A 283 5.19 -28.37 11.23
CA ALA A 283 4.20 -27.38 10.87
C ALA A 283 3.23 -28.00 9.87
N THR A 284 2.00 -27.48 9.85
CA THR A 284 0.95 -27.95 8.95
C THR A 284 0.16 -26.77 8.39
N LEU A 285 -0.23 -26.87 7.12
CA LEU A 285 -1.05 -25.87 6.45
C LEU A 285 -2.49 -25.95 6.96
N ALA A 286 -3.02 -24.83 7.47
CA ALA A 286 -4.41 -24.70 7.89
C ALA A 286 -5.28 -24.07 6.80
N ALA A 287 -4.77 -23.03 6.13
CA ALA A 287 -5.45 -22.35 5.02
C ALA A 287 -4.45 -21.74 4.04
N LYS A 288 -4.87 -21.47 2.81
CA LYS A 288 -4.15 -20.64 1.85
C LYS A 288 -5.14 -19.90 0.96
N GLY A 289 -4.74 -18.76 0.42
CA GLY A 289 -5.57 -17.98 -0.48
C GLY A 289 -4.90 -16.70 -0.94
N GLU A 290 -5.71 -15.79 -1.45
CA GLU A 290 -5.31 -14.45 -1.84
C GLU A 290 -5.78 -13.43 -0.80
N PHE A 291 -4.91 -12.49 -0.47
CA PHE A 291 -5.17 -11.35 0.37
C PHE A 291 -5.24 -10.11 -0.52
N PHE A 292 -6.40 -9.47 -0.61
CA PHE A 292 -6.59 -8.27 -1.41
C PHE A 292 -6.22 -7.02 -0.61
N TYR A 293 -5.49 -6.10 -1.24
CA TYR A 293 -5.12 -4.83 -0.63
C TYR A 293 -5.23 -3.68 -1.64
N PRO A 294 -5.47 -2.44 -1.18
CA PRO A 294 -5.45 -1.27 -2.04
C PRO A 294 -4.03 -1.06 -2.58
N SER A 295 -3.91 -1.01 -3.90
CA SER A 295 -2.72 -0.54 -4.60
C SER A 295 -3.14 0.59 -5.53
N ARG A 296 -2.19 1.46 -5.89
CA ARG A 296 -2.37 2.47 -6.92
C ARG A 296 -1.23 2.35 -7.90
N LEU A 297 -1.55 2.18 -9.18
CA LEU A 297 -0.65 2.42 -10.29
C LEU A 297 -1.05 3.74 -10.97
N GLY A 298 -0.03 4.47 -11.43
CA GLY A 298 -0.04 5.57 -12.40
C GLY A 298 -0.95 6.77 -12.15
N PHE A 299 -0.37 7.82 -11.57
CA PHE A 299 -0.77 9.21 -11.73
C PHE A 299 0.41 9.97 -12.38
N TYR A 300 0.14 11.05 -13.11
CA TYR A 300 1.22 11.96 -13.50
C TYR A 300 1.55 12.85 -12.32
N ALA A 301 2.81 12.77 -11.88
CA ALA A 301 3.30 13.59 -10.79
C ALA A 301 4.57 14.34 -11.20
N ALA A 302 4.76 15.49 -10.55
CA ALA A 302 5.97 16.28 -10.65
C ALA A 302 6.70 16.27 -9.29
N ASN A 303 8.02 16.29 -9.34
CA ASN A 303 8.83 16.61 -8.17
C ASN A 303 8.79 18.11 -7.94
N VAL A 304 8.26 18.51 -6.78
CA VAL A 304 8.08 19.90 -6.40
C VAL A 304 8.69 20.12 -5.03
N GLN A 305 9.54 21.13 -4.89
CA GLN A 305 10.01 21.56 -3.59
C GLN A 305 9.00 22.54 -3.01
N VAL A 306 8.61 22.35 -1.75
CA VAL A 306 7.75 23.27 -1.01
C VAL A 306 8.39 23.55 0.34
N GLY A 307 8.74 24.82 0.58
CA GLY A 307 9.62 25.18 1.69
C GLY A 307 10.98 24.49 1.57
N LEU A 308 11.35 23.67 2.55
CA LEU A 308 12.58 22.88 2.58
C LEU A 308 12.39 21.42 2.16
N GLY A 309 11.16 20.96 1.95
CA GLY A 309 10.86 19.57 1.60
C GLY A 309 10.73 19.36 0.10
N ASN A 310 10.98 18.13 -0.36
CA ASN A 310 10.74 17.70 -1.73
C ASN A 310 9.57 16.71 -1.74
N TYR A 311 8.64 16.92 -2.67
CA TYR A 311 7.38 16.20 -2.72
C TYR A 311 7.08 15.72 -4.13
N THR A 312 6.49 14.53 -4.23
CA THR A 312 5.90 14.01 -5.45
C THR A 312 4.42 14.42 -5.45
N LEU A 313 4.06 15.41 -6.27
CA LEU A 313 2.71 15.97 -6.32
C LEU A 313 2.01 15.59 -7.62
N ILE A 314 0.76 15.14 -7.53
CA ILE A 314 -0.08 14.88 -8.71
C ILE A 314 -0.26 16.19 -9.48
N VAL A 315 0.03 16.18 -10.78
CA VAL A 315 -0.28 17.30 -11.67
C VAL A 315 -1.77 17.22 -11.99
N ASP A 316 -2.55 18.17 -11.48
CA ASP A 316 -4.01 18.13 -11.53
C ASP A 316 -4.58 19.42 -12.12
N SER A 317 -5.29 19.29 -13.23
CA SER A 317 -5.96 20.40 -13.92
C SER A 317 -7.46 20.51 -13.61
N GLY A 318 -8.02 19.51 -12.92
CA GLY A 318 -9.37 19.51 -12.37
C GLY A 318 -9.46 20.31 -11.07
N SER A 319 -8.34 20.47 -10.36
CA SER A 319 -8.22 21.34 -9.20
C SER A 319 -7.15 22.43 -9.36
N ALA A 320 -7.26 23.47 -8.55
CA ALA A 320 -6.38 24.65 -8.62
C ALA A 320 -5.52 24.86 -7.38
N TYR A 321 -5.83 24.15 -6.29
CA TYR A 321 -5.18 24.36 -5.00
C TYR A 321 -3.97 23.43 -4.83
N THR A 322 -2.78 24.00 -4.67
CA THR A 322 -1.55 23.23 -4.42
C THR A 322 -1.42 22.91 -2.92
N TRP A 323 -1.14 21.65 -2.57
CA TRP A 323 -0.99 21.23 -1.19
C TRP A 323 -0.07 20.02 -1.01
N VAL A 324 0.46 19.86 0.20
CA VAL A 324 1.38 18.78 0.60
C VAL A 324 0.96 18.14 1.93
N GLY A 325 1.56 17.01 2.29
CA GLY A 325 1.39 16.35 3.58
C GLY A 325 0.50 15.11 3.56
N ALA A 326 0.15 14.59 2.38
CA ALA A 326 -0.61 13.35 2.26
C ALA A 326 0.14 12.14 2.85
N ASN A 327 1.46 12.16 2.71
CA ASN A 327 2.36 11.12 3.17
C ASN A 327 2.95 11.49 4.53
N LEU A 328 2.50 10.82 5.59
CA LEU A 328 2.96 11.10 6.96
C LEU A 328 4.47 10.88 7.18
N SER A 329 5.11 10.08 6.33
CA SER A 329 6.55 9.84 6.36
C SER A 329 7.36 10.92 5.62
N ASN A 330 6.69 11.84 4.91
CA ASN A 330 7.29 13.01 4.25
C ASN A 330 6.51 14.29 4.64
N PRO A 331 6.57 14.72 5.91
CA PRO A 331 5.78 15.84 6.42
C PRO A 331 6.26 17.18 5.84
N TYR A 332 5.39 18.19 5.89
CA TYR A 332 5.74 19.55 5.48
C TYR A 332 6.92 20.11 6.28
N LEU A 333 7.97 20.53 5.58
CA LEU A 333 9.14 21.21 6.13
C LEU A 333 9.13 22.70 5.75
N PRO A 334 8.74 23.62 6.65
CA PRO A 334 8.64 25.05 6.35
C PRO A 334 10.00 25.68 6.08
N SER A 335 10.07 26.63 5.13
CA SER A 335 11.26 27.49 4.96
C SER A 335 11.36 28.57 6.05
N PRO A 336 12.51 29.25 6.16
CA PRO A 336 12.63 30.45 7.00
C PRO A 336 11.62 31.56 6.64
N GLU A 337 11.13 31.59 5.40
CA GLU A 337 10.15 32.55 4.89
C GLU A 337 8.70 32.07 5.03
N SER A 338 8.47 30.88 5.58
CA SER A 338 7.15 30.29 5.73
C SER A 338 6.24 31.08 6.66
N ILE A 339 5.01 31.36 6.24
CA ILE A 339 4.00 32.08 7.02
C ILE A 339 2.77 31.18 7.20
N ALA A 340 2.45 30.83 8.44
CA ALA A 340 1.17 30.23 8.79
C ALA A 340 0.07 31.31 8.74
N THR A 341 -0.96 31.14 7.92
CA THR A 341 -2.02 32.17 7.82
C THR A 341 -3.07 32.06 8.94
N GLY A 342 -3.10 30.93 9.64
CA GLY A 342 -4.10 30.62 10.65
C GLY A 342 -5.44 30.16 10.08
N GLU A 343 -5.54 30.02 8.76
CA GLU A 343 -6.78 29.63 8.07
C GLU A 343 -6.79 28.12 7.80
N ASN A 344 -7.97 27.52 7.91
CA ASN A 344 -8.19 26.15 7.48
C ASN A 344 -8.43 26.11 5.96
N VAL A 345 -7.99 25.03 5.34
CA VAL A 345 -8.29 24.70 3.94
C VAL A 345 -8.88 23.30 3.85
N SER A 346 -9.89 23.13 3.00
CA SER A 346 -10.46 21.83 2.67
C SER A 346 -10.78 21.78 1.19
N VAL A 347 -10.36 20.71 0.52
CA VAL A 347 -10.61 20.48 -0.90
C VAL A 347 -11.16 19.06 -1.07
N PRO A 348 -12.45 18.91 -1.40
CA PRO A 348 -13.02 17.61 -1.76
C PRO A 348 -12.69 17.28 -3.22
N TYR A 349 -12.42 16.00 -3.48
CA TYR A 349 -12.20 15.41 -4.80
C TYR A 349 -13.19 14.25 -4.98
N GLY A 350 -13.42 13.81 -6.22
CA GLY A 350 -14.29 12.66 -6.49
C GLY A 350 -13.88 11.39 -5.72
N SER A 351 -12.57 11.13 -5.61
CA SER A 351 -11.98 9.94 -4.96
C SER A 351 -11.35 10.18 -3.60
N GLY A 352 -11.32 11.43 -3.15
CA GLY A 352 -10.37 11.87 -2.16
C GLY A 352 -10.83 13.10 -1.42
N ASN A 353 -10.13 13.43 -0.36
CA ASN A 353 -10.30 14.71 0.30
C ASN A 353 -8.98 15.09 0.96
N PHE A 354 -8.75 16.39 1.06
CA PHE A 354 -7.73 16.95 1.91
C PHE A 354 -8.37 18.00 2.82
N THR A 355 -8.04 17.96 4.12
CA THR A 355 -8.33 19.02 5.08
C THR A 355 -7.08 19.34 5.91
N GLY A 356 -6.80 20.61 6.12
CA GLY A 356 -5.68 21.06 6.93
C GLY A 356 -5.57 22.57 6.99
N PHE A 357 -4.34 23.07 6.92
CA PHE A 357 -4.02 24.47 7.20
C PHE A 357 -3.37 25.15 6.01
N LYS A 358 -3.68 26.44 5.83
CA LYS A 358 -3.08 27.26 4.79
C LYS A 358 -1.77 27.89 5.27
N PHE A 359 -0.76 27.79 4.41
CA PHE A 359 0.55 28.43 4.57
C PHE A 359 0.87 29.26 3.33
N ILE A 360 1.80 30.20 3.49
CA ILE A 360 2.47 30.89 2.40
C ILE A 360 3.95 30.50 2.47
N ASP A 361 4.49 29.94 1.40
CA ASP A 361 5.90 29.53 1.35
C ASP A 361 6.44 29.60 -0.10
N THR A 362 7.71 29.29 -0.27
CA THR A 362 8.37 29.15 -1.57
C THR A 362 8.06 27.79 -2.16
N VAL A 363 7.64 27.78 -3.43
CA VAL A 363 7.48 26.58 -4.26
C VAL A 363 8.53 26.61 -5.36
N VAL A 364 9.27 25.51 -5.54
CA VAL A 364 10.23 25.35 -6.62
C VAL A 364 9.84 24.17 -7.51
N ILE A 365 9.69 24.43 -8.80
CA ILE A 365 9.39 23.43 -9.82
C ILE A 365 10.55 23.44 -10.80
N ASP A 366 11.38 22.40 -10.76
CA ASP A 366 12.67 22.34 -11.47
C ASP A 366 13.55 23.58 -11.15
N ASN A 367 13.71 24.49 -12.11
CA ASN A 367 14.47 25.74 -11.94
C ASN A 367 13.60 26.98 -11.69
N ILE A 368 12.26 26.82 -11.63
CA ILE A 368 11.31 27.91 -11.43
C ILE A 368 11.07 28.11 -9.93
N VAL A 369 11.37 29.30 -9.43
CA VAL A 369 11.21 29.67 -8.01
C VAL A 369 10.03 30.64 -7.85
N ILE A 370 8.95 30.16 -7.24
CA ILE A 370 7.73 30.92 -6.96
C ILE A 370 7.75 31.32 -5.48
N LYS A 371 7.86 32.61 -5.18
CA LYS A 371 7.88 33.09 -3.80
C LYS A 371 6.47 33.37 -3.30
N HIS A 372 6.24 33.25 -2.00
CA HIS A 372 4.96 33.57 -1.38
C HIS A 372 3.75 32.84 -1.99
N GLN A 373 3.92 31.62 -2.48
CA GLN A 373 2.82 30.79 -2.96
C GLN A 373 1.96 30.37 -1.77
N GLN A 374 0.64 30.56 -1.89
CA GLN A 374 -0.32 29.99 -0.95
C GLN A 374 -0.45 28.49 -1.18
N ILE A 375 -0.24 27.69 -0.14
CA ILE A 375 -0.26 26.23 -0.16
C ILE A 375 -1.13 25.66 0.96
N GLY A 376 -1.65 24.46 0.76
CA GLY A 376 -2.27 23.66 1.82
C GLY A 376 -1.28 22.70 2.46
N VAL A 377 -1.41 22.48 3.76
CA VAL A 377 -0.67 21.46 4.51
C VAL A 377 -1.65 20.52 5.20
N ALA A 378 -1.57 19.24 4.84
CA ALA A 378 -2.47 18.19 5.30
C ALA A 378 -2.33 17.83 6.77
N ASN A 379 -3.46 17.89 7.46
CA ASN A 379 -3.66 17.22 8.75
C ASN A 379 -4.47 15.92 8.57
N LEU A 380 -5.36 15.90 7.58
CA LEU A 380 -6.10 14.72 7.17
C LEU A 380 -6.19 14.69 5.64
N SER A 381 -5.90 13.54 5.05
CA SER A 381 -6.17 13.27 3.65
C SER A 381 -6.52 11.81 3.44
N PHE A 382 -7.39 11.51 2.48
CA PHE A 382 -7.64 10.15 2.01
C PHE A 382 -7.65 10.14 0.49
N GLY A 383 -7.29 9.01 -0.11
CA GLY A 383 -7.26 8.89 -1.56
C GLY A 383 -6.04 9.57 -2.19
N PHE A 384 -4.89 9.57 -1.50
CA PHE A 384 -3.61 10.11 -1.98
C PHE A 384 -2.44 9.15 -1.69
N GLU A 385 -2.72 7.85 -1.66
CA GLU A 385 -1.70 6.83 -1.41
C GLU A 385 -0.64 6.86 -2.51
N GLY A 386 0.64 6.88 -2.13
CA GLY A 386 1.76 6.89 -3.08
C GLY A 386 2.22 8.27 -3.54
N VAL A 387 1.53 9.35 -3.16
CA VAL A 387 1.95 10.75 -3.41
C VAL A 387 2.00 11.56 -2.13
N ASP A 388 2.56 12.76 -2.22
CA ASP A 388 2.69 13.69 -1.11
C ASP A 388 1.62 14.80 -1.13
N GLY A 389 0.85 14.94 -2.21
CA GLY A 389 -0.22 15.93 -2.38
C GLY A 389 -0.54 16.24 -3.84
N ILE A 390 -1.00 17.46 -4.12
CA ILE A 390 -1.41 17.91 -5.46
C ILE A 390 -0.71 19.22 -5.85
N LEU A 391 -0.29 19.30 -7.11
CA LEU A 391 0.05 20.51 -7.83
C LEU A 391 -1.14 20.93 -8.71
N GLY A 392 -1.90 21.90 -8.22
CA GLY A 392 -3.10 22.39 -8.92
C GLY A 392 -2.77 23.34 -10.06
N ILE A 393 -3.15 22.98 -11.29
CA ILE A 393 -3.00 23.76 -12.52
C ILE A 393 -4.35 24.06 -13.20
N GLY A 394 -5.45 23.78 -12.51
CA GLY A 394 -6.82 24.13 -12.93
C GLY A 394 -7.11 25.63 -12.89
N PRO A 395 -8.32 26.04 -13.32
CA PRO A 395 -8.72 27.44 -13.29
C PRO A 395 -8.76 28.01 -11.86
N PRO A 396 -8.32 29.26 -11.64
CA PRO A 396 -8.15 29.79 -10.27
C PRO A 396 -9.46 29.85 -9.46
N ASP A 397 -10.60 30.00 -10.12
CA ASP A 397 -11.94 29.99 -9.51
C ASP A 397 -12.30 28.67 -8.83
N ARG A 398 -11.59 27.56 -9.13
CA ARG A 398 -11.69 26.30 -8.37
C ARG A 398 -11.16 26.40 -6.94
N THR A 399 -10.50 27.51 -6.58
CA THR A 399 -10.08 27.76 -5.19
C THR A 399 -11.17 28.41 -4.34
N PHE A 400 -12.28 28.86 -4.93
CA PHE A 400 -13.41 29.34 -4.14
C PHE A 400 -13.95 28.27 -3.19
N ASN A 401 -14.43 28.70 -2.03
CA ASN A 401 -14.97 27.84 -0.98
C ASN A 401 -13.98 26.78 -0.43
N THR A 402 -12.68 26.92 -0.69
CA THR A 402 -11.67 26.02 -0.11
C THR A 402 -11.14 26.50 1.23
N THR A 403 -11.25 27.80 1.55
CA THR A 403 -10.74 28.40 2.80
C THR A 403 -11.87 28.79 3.77
N GLY A 404 -11.64 28.63 5.08
CA GLY A 404 -12.68 28.82 6.10
C GLY A 404 -13.07 30.26 6.47
N THR A 405 -12.52 31.30 5.83
CA THR A 405 -12.74 32.71 6.20
C THR A 405 -13.77 33.42 5.32
N ASP A 406 -13.68 33.27 3.99
CA ASP A 406 -14.62 33.82 3.02
C ASP A 406 -14.68 32.89 1.78
N PRO A 407 -15.86 32.36 1.42
CA PRO A 407 -16.00 31.41 0.31
C PRO A 407 -15.73 32.04 -1.07
N PHE A 408 -15.64 33.37 -1.17
CA PHE A 408 -15.33 34.09 -2.40
C PHE A 408 -13.87 34.55 -2.51
N ILE A 409 -13.01 34.19 -1.55
CA ILE A 409 -11.58 34.46 -1.68
C ILE A 409 -10.98 33.53 -2.73
N LEU A 410 -10.39 34.16 -3.75
CA LEU A 410 -9.56 33.50 -4.74
C LEU A 410 -8.16 33.26 -4.16
N VAL A 411 -7.65 32.04 -4.27
CA VAL A 411 -6.25 31.73 -4.02
C VAL A 411 -5.53 31.57 -5.36
N PRO A 412 -4.54 32.43 -5.68
CA PRO A 412 -3.77 32.32 -6.90
C PRO A 412 -3.08 30.95 -7.04
N THR A 413 -3.18 30.36 -8.23
CA THR A 413 -2.47 29.12 -8.57
C THR A 413 -0.98 29.39 -8.75
N VAL A 414 -0.17 28.33 -8.86
CA VAL A 414 1.26 28.45 -9.20
C VAL A 414 1.48 29.21 -10.51
N THR A 415 0.62 29.00 -11.50
CA THR A 415 0.72 29.67 -12.80
C THR A 415 0.37 31.16 -12.69
N ASP A 416 -0.62 31.52 -11.87
CA ASP A 416 -0.97 32.92 -11.62
C ASP A 416 0.13 33.65 -10.86
N GLU A 417 0.70 33.01 -9.83
CA GLU A 417 1.83 33.57 -9.07
C GLU A 417 3.06 33.76 -9.95
N MET A 418 3.36 32.81 -10.84
CA MET A 418 4.42 32.98 -11.84
C MET A 418 4.19 34.22 -12.72
N LEU A 419 2.95 34.44 -13.19
CA LEU A 419 2.62 35.62 -14.00
C LEU A 419 2.76 36.91 -13.17
N MET A 420 2.19 36.95 -11.96
CA MET A 420 2.22 38.13 -11.08
C MET A 420 3.65 38.52 -10.67
N GLN A 421 4.54 37.54 -10.54
CA GLN A 421 5.95 37.75 -10.22
C GLN A 421 6.83 38.03 -11.45
N GLY A 422 6.25 38.01 -12.66
CA GLY A 422 6.97 38.24 -13.91
C GLY A 422 7.95 37.11 -14.28
N ILE A 423 7.73 35.91 -13.74
CA ILE A 423 8.49 34.69 -14.07
C ILE A 423 8.12 34.19 -15.47
N ILE A 424 6.83 34.30 -15.82
CA ILE A 424 6.30 34.01 -17.15
C ILE A 424 5.61 35.25 -17.72
N ASP A 425 5.64 35.41 -19.04
CA ASP A 425 5.05 36.56 -19.74
C ASP A 425 3.55 36.37 -20.03
N VAL A 426 3.07 35.12 -20.04
CA VAL A 426 1.69 34.75 -20.40
C VAL A 426 1.20 33.59 -19.52
N ASN A 427 -0.08 33.61 -19.16
CA ASN A 427 -0.70 32.51 -18.39
C ASN A 427 -1.11 31.38 -19.32
N ILE A 428 -0.12 30.59 -19.77
CA ILE A 428 -0.31 29.40 -20.60
C ILE A 428 0.45 28.24 -19.97
N THR A 429 -0.24 27.10 -19.79
CA THR A 429 0.35 25.84 -19.34
C THR A 429 0.16 24.79 -20.42
N GLY A 430 1.26 24.25 -20.96
CA GLY A 430 1.28 23.12 -21.87
C GLY A 430 1.50 21.80 -21.14
N VAL A 431 0.82 20.74 -21.54
CA VAL A 431 0.93 19.40 -20.94
C VAL A 431 1.11 18.37 -22.05
N ALA A 432 2.19 17.60 -21.94
CA ALA A 432 2.52 16.49 -22.82
C ALA A 432 2.62 15.21 -21.98
N LEU A 433 1.70 14.27 -22.18
CA LEU A 433 1.68 12.98 -21.48
C LEU A 433 2.00 11.85 -22.48
N SER A 434 2.47 10.70 -21.98
CA SER A 434 2.79 9.52 -22.82
C SER A 434 2.25 8.22 -22.23
N PRO A 435 1.75 7.28 -23.03
CA PRO A 435 1.27 6.00 -22.52
C PRO A 435 2.33 5.26 -21.71
N LEU A 436 1.88 4.50 -20.71
CA LEU A 436 2.74 3.67 -19.87
C LEU A 436 3.51 2.66 -20.72
N THR A 437 4.84 2.67 -20.65
CA THR A 437 5.69 1.68 -21.35
C THR A 437 6.37 0.69 -20.42
N THR A 438 6.37 0.95 -19.11
CA THR A 438 6.93 0.09 -18.06
C THR A 438 6.03 0.06 -16.82
N PRO A 439 6.04 -1.00 -16.00
CA PRO A 439 5.27 -1.03 -14.75
C PRO A 439 5.86 -0.16 -13.63
N ASP A 440 7.13 0.23 -13.76
CA ASP A 440 7.86 1.04 -12.80
C ASP A 440 7.71 2.56 -13.06
N PHE A 441 8.21 3.39 -12.13
CA PHE A 441 8.30 4.83 -12.32
C PHE A 441 9.03 5.18 -13.62
N GLU A 442 8.37 5.97 -14.48
CA GLU A 442 8.90 6.42 -15.76
C GLU A 442 8.75 7.94 -15.88
N LEU A 443 9.84 8.63 -16.26
CA LEU A 443 9.76 10.03 -16.65
C LEU A 443 9.34 10.12 -18.12
N ASN A 444 8.03 10.20 -18.37
CA ASN A 444 7.46 10.15 -19.72
C ASN A 444 6.45 11.28 -20.03
N GLY A 445 6.23 12.19 -19.09
CA GLY A 445 5.41 13.39 -19.26
C GLY A 445 6.19 14.69 -19.03
N GLU A 446 5.64 15.82 -19.47
CA GLU A 446 6.21 17.14 -19.29
C GLU A 446 5.10 18.21 -19.14
N VAL A 447 5.34 19.18 -18.25
CA VAL A 447 4.53 20.39 -18.10
C VAL A 447 5.38 21.61 -18.46
N THR A 448 4.88 22.45 -19.36
CA THR A 448 5.52 23.69 -19.79
C THR A 448 4.74 24.88 -19.26
N PHE A 449 5.36 25.72 -18.41
CA PHE A 449 4.74 26.96 -17.93
C PHE A 449 5.17 28.17 -18.78
N GLY A 450 4.24 29.11 -19.01
CA GLY A 450 4.52 30.36 -19.71
C GLY A 450 4.53 30.28 -21.23
N GLY A 451 4.06 29.17 -21.82
CA GLY A 451 4.10 29.02 -23.27
C GLY A 451 3.70 27.63 -23.76
N ILE A 452 4.10 27.37 -25.00
CA ILE A 452 3.77 26.18 -25.77
C ILE A 452 5.08 25.55 -26.24
N ASP A 453 5.27 24.26 -26.03
CA ASP A 453 6.40 23.53 -26.59
C ASP A 453 6.03 22.85 -27.92
N PRO A 454 6.47 23.39 -29.09
CA PRO A 454 6.18 22.82 -30.39
C PRO A 454 6.87 21.48 -30.65
N THR A 455 7.84 21.06 -29.82
CA THR A 455 8.51 19.77 -29.97
C THR A 455 7.68 18.60 -29.44
N LYS A 456 6.60 18.88 -28.69
CA LYS A 456 5.76 17.87 -28.03
C LYS A 456 4.54 17.44 -28.84
N PHE A 457 4.25 18.13 -29.94
CA PHE A 457 3.10 17.82 -30.80
C PHE A 457 3.47 17.82 -32.28
N ILE A 458 2.61 17.21 -33.09
CA ILE A 458 2.70 17.16 -34.54
C ILE A 458 1.48 17.85 -35.15
N GLY A 459 1.67 18.42 -36.34
CA GLY A 459 0.61 19.13 -37.04
C GLY A 459 0.27 20.47 -36.39
N ASN A 460 -1.02 20.82 -36.40
CA ASN A 460 -1.51 22.11 -35.91
C ASN A 460 -2.09 21.99 -34.50
N LEU A 461 -1.89 23.03 -33.71
CA LEU A 461 -2.57 23.22 -32.42
C LEU A 461 -3.91 23.94 -32.66
N THR A 462 -5.01 23.25 -32.35
CA THR A 462 -6.37 23.79 -32.49
C THR A 462 -6.82 24.37 -31.17
N PHE A 463 -7.18 25.66 -31.15
CA PHE A 463 -7.72 26.32 -29.97
C PHE A 463 -9.25 26.37 -29.98
N VAL A 464 -9.84 26.15 -28.82
CA VAL A 464 -11.27 26.31 -28.55
C VAL A 464 -11.53 27.20 -27.34
N PRO A 465 -12.57 28.05 -27.37
CA PRO A 465 -13.02 28.75 -26.16
C PRO A 465 -13.40 27.78 -25.05
N THR A 466 -13.12 28.17 -23.81
CA THR A 466 -13.70 27.47 -22.66
C THR A 466 -15.21 27.65 -22.65
N THR A 467 -15.96 26.61 -22.27
CA THR A 467 -17.41 26.64 -22.19
C THR A 467 -17.91 27.54 -21.04
N ASP A 468 -19.08 28.16 -21.22
CA ASP A 468 -19.80 28.88 -20.17
C ASP A 468 -20.86 28.02 -19.48
N LYS A 469 -21.09 26.79 -19.95
CA LYS A 469 -22.08 25.85 -19.41
C LYS A 469 -21.57 25.16 -18.12
N PRO A 470 -22.25 25.33 -16.98
CA PRO A 470 -21.89 24.62 -15.76
C PRO A 470 -22.24 23.13 -15.84
N PRO A 471 -21.58 22.27 -15.04
CA PRO A 471 -20.48 22.60 -14.13
C PRO A 471 -19.11 22.71 -14.81
N ALA A 472 -18.99 22.30 -16.07
CA ALA A 472 -17.74 22.31 -16.85
C ALA A 472 -17.08 23.70 -16.97
N SER A 473 -17.88 24.77 -16.92
CA SER A 473 -17.38 26.15 -16.98
C SER A 473 -16.51 26.58 -15.79
N THR A 474 -16.52 25.82 -14.69
CA THR A 474 -15.61 26.05 -13.55
C THR A 474 -14.25 25.37 -13.75
N PHE A 475 -14.10 24.54 -14.78
CA PHE A 475 -12.88 23.81 -15.11
C PHE A 475 -12.30 24.29 -16.45
N TRP A 476 -11.27 23.61 -16.95
CA TRP A 476 -10.85 23.72 -18.34
C TRP A 476 -11.85 23.02 -19.28
N GLY A 477 -13.09 23.50 -19.27
CA GLY A 477 -14.21 22.91 -19.98
C GLY A 477 -14.29 23.36 -21.44
N ILE A 478 -14.65 22.47 -22.35
CA ILE A 478 -14.84 22.76 -23.78
C ILE A 478 -16.17 22.18 -24.26
N GLU A 479 -16.70 22.69 -25.37
CA GLU A 479 -17.79 22.03 -26.08
C GLU A 479 -17.26 21.06 -27.14
N GLN A 480 -17.82 19.85 -27.17
CA GLN A 480 -17.39 18.77 -28.05
C GLN A 480 -18.55 17.95 -28.59
N SER A 481 -18.26 17.06 -29.55
CA SER A 481 -19.13 15.95 -29.95
C SER A 481 -18.30 14.73 -30.28
N VAL A 482 -18.79 13.54 -29.98
CA VAL A 482 -18.06 12.29 -30.23
C VAL A 482 -18.90 11.39 -31.12
N THR A 483 -18.26 10.84 -32.14
CA THR A 483 -18.84 9.81 -33.00
C THR A 483 -17.99 8.55 -32.95
N ILE A 484 -18.59 7.37 -33.13
CA ILE A 484 -17.89 6.09 -33.18
C ILE A 484 -17.99 5.47 -34.57
N GLY A 485 -16.85 4.93 -35.05
CA GLY A 485 -16.80 4.12 -36.26
C GLY A 485 -16.98 4.86 -37.59
N ASP A 486 -16.88 4.11 -38.68
CA ASP A 486 -16.99 4.63 -40.05
C ASP A 486 -18.39 5.17 -40.38
N SER A 487 -19.42 4.66 -39.70
CA SER A 487 -20.79 5.18 -39.80
C SER A 487 -21.00 6.49 -39.04
N HIS A 488 -20.00 6.96 -38.28
CA HIS A 488 -20.04 8.14 -37.44
C HIS A 488 -21.29 8.19 -36.54
N THR A 489 -21.60 7.07 -35.88
CA THR A 489 -22.71 7.00 -34.94
C THR A 489 -22.46 7.98 -33.80
N VAL A 490 -23.40 8.87 -33.51
CA VAL A 490 -23.25 9.89 -32.47
C VAL A 490 -23.25 9.23 -31.08
N VAL A 491 -22.14 9.40 -30.36
CA VAL A 491 -21.97 8.99 -28.96
C VAL A 491 -22.26 10.18 -28.04
N ILE A 492 -21.56 11.30 -28.26
CA ILE A 492 -21.78 12.57 -27.57
C ILE A 492 -22.35 13.59 -28.57
N PRO A 493 -23.55 14.15 -28.33
CA PRO A 493 -24.14 15.15 -29.22
C PRO A 493 -23.29 16.44 -29.35
N PRO A 494 -23.43 17.20 -30.45
CA PRO A 494 -22.81 18.51 -30.59
C PRO A 494 -23.20 19.52 -29.52
N GLY A 495 -22.20 20.23 -28.99
CA GLY A 495 -22.38 21.30 -28.01
C GLY A 495 -22.47 20.82 -26.56
N THR A 496 -22.19 19.54 -26.32
CA THR A 496 -22.09 18.98 -24.98
C THR A 496 -20.80 19.48 -24.31
N PRO A 497 -20.90 20.10 -23.11
CA PRO A 497 -19.72 20.52 -22.36
C PRO A 497 -18.97 19.31 -21.78
N GLY A 498 -17.65 19.36 -21.75
CA GLY A 498 -16.76 18.36 -21.16
C GLY A 498 -15.51 19.00 -20.57
N ILE A 499 -14.73 18.31 -19.72
CA ILE A 499 -13.48 18.84 -19.13
C ILE A 499 -12.23 18.22 -19.75
N MET A 500 -11.14 18.99 -19.75
CA MET A 500 -9.80 18.51 -20.11
C MET A 500 -8.96 18.34 -18.85
N ASP A 501 -8.97 17.14 -18.28
CA ASP A 501 -8.37 16.85 -16.98
C ASP A 501 -7.21 15.86 -17.01
N THR A 502 -6.07 16.27 -16.45
CA THR A 502 -4.82 15.52 -16.30
C THR A 502 -4.89 14.50 -15.16
N ALA A 503 -5.64 14.82 -14.11
CA ALA A 503 -5.83 13.97 -12.94
C ALA A 503 -7.26 13.45 -12.95
N GLU A 504 -7.57 12.48 -13.81
CA GLU A 504 -8.95 11.98 -13.87
C GLU A 504 -9.33 11.30 -12.54
N GLU A 505 -10.36 11.88 -11.92
CA GLU A 505 -10.89 11.53 -10.60
C GLU A 505 -11.47 10.12 -10.57
N ILE A 506 -10.95 9.27 -9.68
CA ILE A 506 -11.44 7.89 -9.49
C ILE A 506 -12.81 7.92 -8.79
N TYR A 507 -13.89 7.60 -9.51
CA TYR A 507 -15.13 7.11 -8.90
C TYR A 507 -15.17 5.58 -9.02
N ASN A 508 -14.99 4.87 -7.90
CA ASN A 508 -15.26 3.43 -7.68
C ASN A 508 -14.67 2.39 -8.65
N VAL A 509 -13.86 2.79 -9.64
CA VAL A 509 -13.25 1.90 -10.63
C VAL A 509 -11.75 2.04 -10.55
N THR A 510 -11.08 1.02 -10.00
CA THR A 510 -9.62 1.03 -9.82
C THR A 510 -8.93 0.41 -11.05
N ILE A 511 -8.89 1.11 -12.18
CA ILE A 511 -7.81 0.86 -13.15
C ILE A 511 -6.62 1.66 -12.69
N GLU A 512 -5.76 0.95 -12.00
CA GLU A 512 -4.46 1.42 -11.62
C GLU A 512 -3.61 1.59 -12.90
N GLY A 513 -3.18 2.81 -13.22
CA GLY A 513 -2.13 3.07 -14.21
C GLY A 513 -2.52 3.97 -15.37
N THR A 514 -3.74 4.53 -15.39
CA THR A 514 -4.24 5.26 -16.56
C THR A 514 -5.45 6.16 -16.24
N THR A 515 -5.44 7.34 -16.87
CA THR A 515 -6.54 8.30 -17.09
C THR A 515 -7.77 7.57 -17.69
N LEU A 516 -8.81 7.33 -16.88
CA LEU A 516 -10.10 6.76 -17.31
C LEU A 516 -11.01 7.82 -17.94
N LEU A 517 -11.38 7.61 -19.19
CA LEU A 517 -12.35 8.43 -19.91
C LEU A 517 -13.75 8.23 -19.32
N PHE A 518 -14.10 9.14 -18.42
CA PHE A 518 -15.38 9.21 -17.76
C PHE A 518 -16.48 9.71 -18.71
N LEU A 519 -17.57 8.94 -18.81
CA LEU A 519 -18.70 9.21 -19.69
C LEU A 519 -20.01 9.04 -18.92
N ALA A 520 -20.98 9.92 -19.18
CA ALA A 520 -22.35 9.71 -18.69
C ALA A 520 -22.93 8.40 -19.24
N THR A 521 -23.72 7.71 -18.43
CA THR A 521 -24.27 6.37 -18.73
C THR A 521 -24.87 6.25 -20.15
N PRO A 522 -25.65 7.22 -20.68
CA PRO A 522 -26.21 7.12 -22.03
C PRO A 522 -25.14 7.09 -23.14
N PHE A 523 -24.05 7.85 -22.95
CA PHE A 523 -22.96 7.92 -23.92
C PHE A 523 -22.13 6.63 -23.88
N LEU A 524 -21.81 6.16 -22.66
CA LEU A 524 -21.11 4.90 -22.47
C LEU A 524 -21.90 3.73 -23.08
N ASN A 525 -23.20 3.64 -22.81
CA ASN A 525 -24.07 2.61 -23.39
C ASN A 525 -24.06 2.60 -24.93
N THR A 526 -23.88 3.75 -25.57
CA THR A 526 -23.74 3.83 -27.03
C THR A 526 -22.45 3.13 -27.48
N ILE A 527 -21.34 3.33 -26.78
CA ILE A 527 -20.07 2.65 -27.05
C ILE A 527 -20.21 1.14 -26.79
N LEU A 528 -20.78 0.75 -25.65
CA LEU A 528 -20.94 -0.67 -25.27
C LEU A 528 -21.80 -1.43 -26.29
N ASN A 529 -22.89 -0.82 -26.76
CA ASN A 529 -23.76 -1.43 -27.78
C ASN A 529 -23.07 -1.62 -29.14
N VAL A 530 -22.13 -0.73 -29.50
CA VAL A 530 -21.39 -0.82 -30.77
C VAL A 530 -20.23 -1.82 -30.67
N THR A 531 -19.54 -1.84 -29.54
CA THR A 531 -18.33 -2.65 -29.33
C THR A 531 -18.61 -4.06 -28.82
N GLY A 532 -19.77 -4.28 -28.19
CA GLY A 532 -20.09 -5.53 -27.50
C GLY A 532 -19.31 -5.72 -26.20
N ALA A 533 -18.68 -4.66 -25.68
CA ALA A 533 -17.91 -4.73 -24.44
C ALA A 533 -18.79 -5.11 -23.24
N VAL A 534 -18.23 -5.92 -22.35
CA VAL A 534 -18.91 -6.45 -21.17
C VAL A 534 -18.26 -5.94 -19.89
N PHE A 535 -19.05 -5.71 -18.85
CA PHE A 535 -18.52 -5.28 -17.55
C PHE A 535 -17.90 -6.47 -16.80
N ASN A 536 -16.69 -6.27 -16.27
CA ASN A 536 -16.02 -7.22 -15.40
C ASN A 536 -16.28 -6.83 -13.94
N ASP A 537 -17.15 -7.56 -13.25
CA ASP A 537 -17.51 -7.29 -11.85
C ASP A 537 -16.33 -7.37 -10.88
N THR A 538 -15.30 -8.14 -11.21
CA THR A 538 -14.12 -8.30 -10.34
C THR A 538 -13.21 -7.08 -10.39
N LEU A 539 -13.06 -6.51 -11.58
CA LEU A 539 -12.14 -5.39 -11.83
C LEU A 539 -12.86 -4.03 -11.83
N GLY A 540 -14.19 -4.03 -11.97
CA GLY A 540 -15.02 -2.84 -12.06
C GLY A 540 -14.93 -2.12 -13.42
N ILE A 541 -14.48 -2.82 -14.48
CA ILE A 541 -14.09 -2.19 -15.76
C ILE A 541 -14.67 -2.96 -16.93
N TYR A 542 -14.85 -2.28 -18.07
CA TYR A 542 -15.32 -2.94 -19.29
C TYR A 542 -14.19 -3.67 -20.00
N GLN A 543 -14.52 -4.77 -20.68
CA GLN A 543 -13.56 -5.56 -21.44
C GLN A 543 -14.12 -6.02 -22.79
N VAL A 544 -13.22 -6.30 -23.72
CA VAL A 544 -13.47 -7.01 -24.98
C VAL A 544 -12.44 -8.12 -25.17
N ASP A 545 -12.85 -9.18 -25.87
CA ASP A 545 -11.98 -10.33 -26.15
C ASP A 545 -11.07 -10.11 -27.39
N SER A 546 -11.35 -9.09 -28.20
CA SER A 546 -10.56 -8.75 -29.38
C SER A 546 -10.51 -7.25 -29.61
N LEU A 547 -9.33 -6.75 -29.97
CA LEU A 547 -9.14 -5.37 -30.39
C LEU A 547 -9.92 -5.04 -31.67
N ASP A 548 -10.17 -6.03 -32.55
CA ASP A 548 -10.96 -5.88 -33.77
C ASP A 548 -12.44 -5.56 -33.49
N SER A 549 -12.91 -5.79 -32.26
CA SER A 549 -14.26 -5.43 -31.82
C SER A 549 -14.39 -3.94 -31.51
N LEU A 550 -13.28 -3.22 -31.32
CA LEU A 550 -13.28 -1.79 -31.05
C LEU A 550 -13.19 -0.98 -32.34
N GLN A 551 -13.91 0.14 -32.35
CA GLN A 551 -13.86 1.14 -33.41
C GLN A 551 -13.32 2.44 -32.85
N SER A 552 -12.67 3.24 -33.69
CA SER A 552 -12.16 4.56 -33.28
C SER A 552 -13.30 5.47 -32.81
N LEU A 553 -13.02 6.24 -31.75
CA LEU A 553 -13.83 7.38 -31.35
C LEU A 553 -13.26 8.64 -31.98
N PHE A 554 -14.13 9.48 -32.52
CA PHE A 554 -13.77 10.72 -33.19
C PHE A 554 -14.33 11.90 -32.38
N TYR A 555 -13.44 12.58 -31.68
CA TYR A 555 -13.73 13.82 -30.95
C TYR A 555 -13.72 14.99 -31.93
N ASN A 556 -14.89 15.57 -32.13
CA ASN A 556 -15.09 16.72 -33.00
C ASN A 556 -15.09 17.96 -32.13
N ILE A 557 -13.99 18.70 -32.21
CA ILE A 557 -13.78 19.90 -31.42
C ILE A 557 -13.84 21.09 -32.40
N GLY A 558 -14.60 22.13 -32.05
CA GLY A 558 -14.63 23.38 -32.81
C GLY A 558 -13.24 24.00 -32.91
N GLY A 559 -13.04 25.09 -33.64
CA GLY A 559 -11.71 25.69 -33.68
C GLY A 559 -11.73 27.19 -33.91
N VAL A 560 -10.61 27.82 -33.55
CA VAL A 560 -10.25 29.20 -33.92
C VAL A 560 -8.77 29.22 -34.32
N SER A 561 -8.40 29.88 -35.44
CA SER A 561 -7.00 29.89 -35.91
C SER A 561 -6.21 31.07 -35.34
N ASN A 562 -4.97 30.81 -34.91
CA ASN A 562 -3.94 31.85 -34.81
C ASN A 562 -3.02 31.78 -36.03
N LYS A 563 -2.84 32.89 -36.76
CA LYS A 563 -2.00 32.96 -37.97
C LYS A 563 -0.50 33.11 -37.69
N ASN A 564 -0.06 33.18 -36.42
CA ASN A 564 1.37 33.30 -36.11
C ASN A 564 1.75 32.62 -34.77
N PRO A 565 2.36 31.42 -34.79
CA PRO A 565 2.66 30.66 -33.57
C PRO A 565 3.90 31.16 -32.79
N PHE A 566 4.58 32.23 -33.23
CA PHE A 566 5.89 32.63 -32.67
C PHE A 566 5.93 33.92 -31.84
N LEU A 567 4.80 34.55 -31.51
CA LEU A 567 4.83 35.86 -30.86
C LEU A 567 4.71 35.78 -29.33
N LYS A 568 5.86 35.91 -28.66
CA LYS A 568 6.00 36.27 -27.24
C LYS A 568 5.38 37.63 -26.86
N SER A 569 4.87 38.44 -27.80
CA SER A 569 4.53 39.84 -27.53
C SER A 569 3.27 40.42 -28.21
N ALA A 570 2.36 39.61 -28.75
CA ALA A 570 1.14 40.14 -29.37
C ALA A 570 -0.03 40.18 -28.37
N LEU A 571 -0.03 41.27 -27.59
CA LEU A 571 -1.19 41.82 -26.90
C LEU A 571 -2.32 42.12 -27.91
N TYR A 572 -3.54 41.65 -27.62
CA TYR A 572 -4.83 42.28 -27.97
C TYR A 572 -5.28 42.44 -29.44
N ASP A 573 -4.91 41.57 -30.39
CA ASP A 573 -5.69 41.54 -31.64
C ASP A 573 -5.75 40.17 -32.31
N LEU A 574 -6.80 39.41 -32.00
CA LEU A 574 -7.22 38.23 -32.76
C LEU A 574 -8.69 38.41 -33.12
N THR A 575 -8.93 38.71 -34.39
CA THR A 575 -10.22 38.42 -35.01
C THR A 575 -10.36 36.89 -35.02
N LEU A 576 -11.04 36.34 -34.02
CA LEU A 576 -11.35 34.93 -33.92
C LEU A 576 -12.19 34.54 -35.14
N THR A 577 -11.58 33.86 -36.12
CA THR A 577 -12.32 33.27 -37.23
C THR A 577 -12.58 31.81 -36.87
N LEU A 578 -13.86 31.43 -36.75
CA LEU A 578 -14.26 30.04 -36.53
C LEU A 578 -13.62 29.18 -37.62
N LEU A 579 -12.76 28.25 -37.20
CA LEU A 579 -12.24 27.20 -38.07
C LEU A 579 -13.31 26.13 -38.28
N PRO A 580 -13.24 25.36 -39.38
CA PRO A 580 -13.93 24.09 -39.47
C PRO A 580 -13.55 23.19 -38.27
N LYS A 581 -14.49 22.32 -37.87
CA LYS A 581 -14.28 21.33 -36.81
C LYS A 581 -13.01 20.52 -37.08
N THR A 582 -12.14 20.40 -36.08
CA THR A 582 -11.00 19.48 -36.11
C THR A 582 -11.44 18.15 -35.50
N ILE A 583 -11.05 17.05 -36.12
CA ILE A 583 -11.35 15.70 -35.65
C ILE A 583 -10.10 15.13 -35.00
N PHE A 584 -10.21 14.76 -33.73
CA PHE A 584 -9.20 14.03 -32.98
C PHE A 584 -9.64 12.58 -32.84
N GLU A 585 -8.84 11.66 -33.36
CA GLU A 585 -9.12 10.23 -33.32
C GLU A 585 -8.53 9.61 -32.05
N LEU A 586 -9.34 8.86 -31.33
CA LEU A 586 -8.94 7.96 -30.28
C LEU A 586 -9.08 6.52 -30.81
N THR A 587 -7.96 5.96 -31.25
CA THR A 587 -7.90 4.62 -31.88
C THR A 587 -8.32 3.52 -30.89
N PRO A 588 -8.69 2.31 -31.37
CA PRO A 588 -8.90 1.14 -30.51
C PRO A 588 -7.82 0.92 -29.45
N ASN A 589 -6.54 1.02 -29.82
CA ASN A 589 -5.43 0.85 -28.89
C ASN A 589 -5.35 1.97 -27.84
N ALA A 590 -5.77 3.18 -28.20
CA ALA A 590 -5.81 4.30 -27.28
C ALA A 590 -6.98 4.23 -26.28
N GLN A 591 -7.95 3.35 -26.51
CA GLN A 591 -9.12 3.14 -25.64
C GLN A 591 -8.90 2.05 -24.59
N ILE A 592 -7.75 1.38 -24.58
CA ILE A 592 -7.49 0.22 -23.72
C ILE A 592 -6.32 0.44 -22.76
N PHE A 593 -6.39 -0.23 -21.62
CA PHE A 593 -5.25 -0.40 -20.73
C PHE A 593 -4.18 -1.25 -21.45
N PRO A 594 -2.87 -0.93 -21.30
CA PRO A 594 -1.82 -1.65 -22.02
C PRO A 594 -1.86 -3.16 -21.67
N PRO A 595 -2.15 -4.05 -22.63
CA PRO A 595 -2.42 -5.46 -22.34
C PRO A 595 -1.28 -6.19 -21.65
N GLN A 596 -0.03 -5.79 -21.94
CA GLN A 596 1.18 -6.33 -21.31
C GLN A 596 1.24 -6.08 -19.79
N PHE A 597 0.42 -5.16 -19.28
CA PHE A 597 0.35 -4.80 -17.87
C PHE A 597 -0.94 -5.24 -17.19
N ASN A 598 -1.79 -6.03 -17.85
CA ASN A 598 -3.07 -6.48 -17.30
C ASN A 598 -2.94 -7.09 -15.90
N ILE A 599 -1.87 -7.84 -15.64
CA ILE A 599 -1.63 -8.45 -14.32
C ILE A 599 -1.57 -7.39 -13.20
N LEU A 600 -1.08 -6.19 -13.50
CA LEU A 600 -0.98 -5.09 -12.53
C LEU A 600 -2.35 -4.62 -12.03
N ILE A 601 -3.39 -4.77 -12.87
CA ILE A 601 -4.77 -4.42 -12.52
C ILE A 601 -5.60 -5.66 -12.14
N GLY A 602 -4.99 -6.83 -11.93
CA GLY A 602 -5.70 -8.09 -11.68
C GLY A 602 -6.35 -8.71 -12.93
N GLY A 603 -6.01 -8.21 -14.11
CA GLY A 603 -6.51 -8.66 -15.40
C GLY A 603 -5.81 -9.90 -15.97
N GLN A 604 -6.44 -10.49 -16.98
CA GLN A 604 -6.00 -11.70 -17.67
C GLN A 604 -5.22 -11.37 -18.96
N GLU A 605 -4.27 -12.23 -19.31
CA GLU A 605 -3.56 -12.13 -20.59
C GLU A 605 -4.52 -12.38 -21.77
N GLY A 606 -4.39 -11.59 -22.84
CA GLY A 606 -5.22 -11.71 -24.05
C GLY A 606 -6.61 -11.07 -23.95
N VAL A 607 -6.97 -10.47 -22.80
CA VAL A 607 -8.18 -9.65 -22.63
C VAL A 607 -7.82 -8.17 -22.78
N PHE A 608 -8.68 -7.39 -23.42
CA PHE A 608 -8.48 -5.96 -23.59
C PHE A 608 -9.43 -5.20 -22.67
N TYR A 609 -8.88 -4.51 -21.68
CA TYR A 609 -9.65 -3.74 -20.71
C TYR A 609 -9.80 -2.29 -21.18
N LEU A 610 -11.02 -1.79 -21.23
CA LEU A 610 -11.32 -0.45 -21.71
C LEU A 610 -11.03 0.60 -20.63
N LEU A 611 -10.58 1.76 -21.07
CA LEU A 611 -10.32 2.93 -20.23
C LEU A 611 -11.57 3.79 -20.05
N PHE A 612 -12.77 3.23 -20.20
CA PHE A 612 -14.02 3.97 -19.99
C PHE A 612 -14.59 3.68 -18.62
N ALA A 613 -15.07 4.72 -17.96
CA ALA A 613 -15.77 4.61 -16.68
C ALA A 613 -17.14 5.29 -16.75
N ASP A 614 -18.11 4.71 -16.04
CA ASP A 614 -19.46 5.24 -15.97
C ASP A 614 -19.55 6.32 -14.90
N LEU A 615 -19.94 7.52 -15.29
CA LEU A 615 -20.20 8.63 -14.37
C LEU A 615 -21.59 8.53 -13.71
N GLY A 616 -22.49 7.68 -14.24
CA GLY A 616 -23.89 7.60 -13.83
C GLY A 616 -24.83 8.47 -14.67
N ASP A 617 -26.13 8.33 -14.42
CA ASP A 617 -27.20 8.99 -15.18
C ASP A 617 -27.34 10.50 -14.90
N GLU A 618 -26.82 10.97 -13.75
CA GLU A 618 -26.95 12.36 -13.27
C GLU A 618 -25.64 13.17 -13.29
N ALA A 619 -24.54 12.61 -13.80
CA ALA A 619 -23.23 13.24 -13.73
C ALA A 619 -22.88 14.06 -14.98
N ASP A 620 -22.53 15.32 -14.75
CA ASP A 620 -22.72 16.41 -15.70
C ASP A 620 -21.52 16.73 -16.62
N ILE A 621 -20.41 15.99 -16.58
CA ILE A 621 -19.23 16.39 -17.38
C ILE A 621 -18.45 15.21 -18.00
N PRO A 622 -18.69 14.85 -19.29
CA PRO A 622 -17.85 13.88 -19.99
C PRO A 622 -16.41 14.38 -20.15
N ALA A 623 -15.45 13.47 -20.10
CA ALA A 623 -14.05 13.74 -20.37
C ALA A 623 -13.80 14.20 -21.83
N GLY A 624 -12.80 15.05 -22.01
CA GLY A 624 -12.26 15.44 -23.32
C GLY A 624 -11.51 14.30 -24.02
N PRO A 625 -10.89 14.54 -25.19
CA PRO A 625 -10.06 13.54 -25.85
C PRO A 625 -8.88 13.13 -24.96
N GLY A 626 -8.62 11.81 -24.85
CA GLY A 626 -7.62 11.25 -23.93
C GLY A 626 -6.27 11.97 -23.95
N MET A 627 -5.89 12.53 -22.81
CA MET A 627 -4.73 13.42 -22.67
C MET A 627 -3.39 12.72 -22.84
N MET A 628 -3.29 11.40 -22.63
CA MET A 628 -2.07 10.63 -22.93
C MET A 628 -1.73 10.53 -24.42
N ARG A 629 -2.68 10.92 -25.29
CA ARG A 629 -2.58 10.80 -26.75
C ARG A 629 -2.44 12.15 -27.44
N HIS A 630 -2.72 13.23 -26.72
CA HIS A 630 -2.82 14.57 -27.26
C HIS A 630 -2.02 15.54 -26.41
N TYR A 631 -1.39 16.51 -27.06
CA TYR A 631 -0.81 17.65 -26.36
C TYR A 631 -1.92 18.65 -26.07
N VAL A 632 -2.00 19.11 -24.83
CA VAL A 632 -3.04 20.02 -24.37
C VAL A 632 -2.43 21.30 -23.82
N THR A 633 -3.04 22.44 -24.11
CA THR A 633 -2.62 23.73 -23.54
C THR A 633 -3.79 24.42 -22.89
N TYR A 634 -3.56 24.98 -21.71
CA TYR A 634 -4.52 25.78 -20.96
C TYR A 634 -4.11 27.25 -21.00
N ASP A 635 -4.88 28.10 -21.67
CA ASP A 635 -4.60 29.54 -21.77
C ASP A 635 -5.59 30.33 -20.90
N GLY A 636 -5.14 30.69 -19.70
CA GLY A 636 -5.93 31.45 -18.73
C GLY A 636 -6.14 32.90 -19.12
N THR A 637 -5.24 33.45 -19.95
CA THR A 637 -5.34 34.85 -20.42
C THR A 637 -6.45 35.01 -21.45
N ARG A 638 -6.57 34.06 -22.39
CA ARG A 638 -7.54 34.12 -23.48
C ARG A 638 -8.79 33.27 -23.23
N LYS A 639 -8.80 32.46 -22.17
CA LYS A 639 -9.87 31.50 -21.86
C LYS A 639 -10.12 30.54 -23.01
N VAL A 640 -9.04 29.91 -23.48
CA VAL A 640 -9.07 28.88 -24.53
C VAL A 640 -8.28 27.65 -24.11
N VAL A 641 -8.66 26.49 -24.64
CA VAL A 641 -7.90 25.24 -24.56
C VAL A 641 -7.37 24.89 -25.94
N GLY A 642 -6.10 24.52 -26.03
CA GLY A 642 -5.46 24.05 -27.27
C GLY A 642 -5.30 22.53 -27.25
N VAL A 643 -5.52 21.87 -28.39
CA VAL A 643 -5.36 20.43 -28.56
C VAL A 643 -4.59 20.13 -29.84
N ALA A 644 -3.59 19.26 -29.75
CA ALA A 644 -2.81 18.79 -30.90
C ALA A 644 -2.51 17.29 -30.82
N GLN A 645 -2.26 16.68 -31.98
CA GLN A 645 -1.79 15.31 -32.06
C GLN A 645 -0.33 15.20 -31.59
N THR A 646 0.08 14.03 -31.13
CA THR A 646 1.44 13.69 -30.72
C THR A 646 1.94 12.48 -31.52
N LYS A 647 3.21 12.13 -31.37
CA LYS A 647 3.75 10.86 -31.87
C LYS A 647 3.03 9.62 -31.30
N ASN A 648 2.38 9.76 -30.14
CA ASN A 648 1.69 8.68 -29.43
C ASN A 648 0.19 8.61 -29.75
N THR A 649 -0.35 9.50 -30.58
CA THR A 649 -1.81 9.57 -30.84
C THR A 649 -2.36 8.26 -31.39
N PHE A 650 -1.59 7.56 -32.23
CA PHE A 650 -2.05 6.37 -32.95
C PHE A 650 -1.46 5.06 -32.45
N THR A 651 -0.59 5.09 -31.42
CA THR A 651 0.19 3.93 -30.98
C THR A 651 -0.29 3.29 -29.71
#